data_AF-A0A450UCV2-F1
#
_entry.id   AF-A0A450UCV2-F1
#
_cell.length_a   1.000
_cell.length_b   1.000
_cell.length_c   1.000
_cell.angle_alpha   90.00
_cell.angle_beta   90.00
_cell.angle_gamma   90.00
#
_symmetry.space_group_name_H-M   'P 1'
#
loop_
_entity.id
_entity.type
_entity.pdbx_description
1 polymer ?
#
loop_
_entity_poly.entity_id
_entity_poly.type
_entity_poly.pdbx_seq_one_letter_code
_entity_poly.pdbx_strand_id
1 'polypeptide(L)'
;MAGFKTSARAVDMLGRQQIAGIPTAINELFKNAHDAYADRVEVDYYRSDRLFVLRDDGIGMTEQEFLDRWLTLGTASKLGAGGGLALPYRPHGKPERPLSGEKGIGRLSIAVLGPQVLALTRAERANGLHALVAAYLHWGVFELPGLHLEDIEIPVSTFPVGQFPGKDDIREMTEAFAANLHGRKGERAREILADIRAIQLDPTEIAGYLPHGPDLREDGTGTWFLISPASELLERDIDGVDHDKDRATPMEKALLGFGETMTPGHPPPVLGTAFRVHARSDLHFDDLITEDAFFTPKEMENADHRISGEFDEYGQFRGTISVYGEAHSDHIINWRDGDGKPTRCGPFRIDMGTIQGEARNSTLPLEEHARMVTKLNRMGGLYIYRDGIRILPYGDTDFDWLDIEIRRTKGAGFYFFSYRRIFGVVSISRADNGALQEKAGREGFAQNLAYRQLRSILKNFFIQVAADFFREDSPHEKFAEKRAELERLEEARRRRKKQVTTKRGNLKTELEGFFRDYDNSLPNREGSALVDRIGERLESVSTLEDPEAAAAELLDLETNARSELKELREKYSLARPRGVGLSAKLERDWGNYQRDRDTLEGKVFQPVAELIEGQVSARAREAAAHLDRRRRIQRVMEELEKDARKVTRAEKRATDEEMSRLTGEVRQAAQGSLVKMEEVLRRIWDRFARAELDGLSEEEAVAFRLALEKEIETAKEGEADYLQYIRAQLDRVNLDPESFGSLDELEAIEQKAAALEERADADLELTQLGMAMGMIQHEFNMNVKTLKDSVRDLKAWADLNDGLKGLYRNFRDSFEHLDGYLTLLDPLRGRLRRSRMELRGGEIENFLLQLFGDRCRRHESTIEATRAFRKKTVTTFPSSILPVFVNLTDNALFWLGDRQPPRTIRLDADDRGYLFSDNGRGIPERDRDAVFEQGFTRKPGGRGLGLFISRQALRGIGFTLELLDTPAGDGAQFRIAQEAQDEDDGE
;
A
#
# COMPACT_ATOMS: atom_id res chain seq x y z
N MET A 1 -1.82 15.15 -71.83
CA MET A 1 -2.53 14.64 -70.63
C MET A 1 -1.66 14.98 -69.42
N ALA A 2 -2.25 15.42 -68.32
CA ALA A 2 -1.52 15.68 -67.07
C ALA A 2 -1.98 14.65 -66.02
N GLY A 3 -1.02 14.00 -65.35
CA GLY A 3 -1.30 13.10 -64.23
C GLY A 3 -1.37 13.86 -62.90
N PHE A 4 -2.02 13.27 -61.91
CA PHE A 4 -1.91 13.75 -60.52
C PHE A 4 -0.50 13.48 -59.98
N LYS A 5 0.05 14.45 -59.25
CA LYS A 5 1.30 14.33 -58.49
C LYS A 5 1.00 14.46 -57.00
N THR A 6 1.57 13.60 -56.18
CA THR A 6 1.36 13.59 -54.73
C THR A 6 2.45 14.37 -54.02
N SER A 7 2.08 15.46 -53.34
CA SER A 7 2.99 16.23 -52.49
C SER A 7 3.57 15.38 -51.36
N ALA A 8 4.85 15.55 -51.06
CA ALA A 8 5.53 14.85 -49.98
C ALA A 8 4.82 15.02 -48.62
N ARG A 9 4.22 16.19 -48.40
CA ARG A 9 3.44 16.54 -47.20
C ARG A 9 2.22 15.64 -46.95
N ALA A 10 1.78 14.85 -47.93
CA ALA A 10 0.74 13.85 -47.72
C ALA A 10 1.15 12.79 -46.68
N VAL A 11 2.44 12.46 -46.57
CA VAL A 11 2.98 11.55 -45.53
C VAL A 11 2.77 12.13 -44.13
N ASP A 12 3.12 13.40 -43.92
CA ASP A 12 2.98 14.08 -42.63
C ASP A 12 1.50 14.20 -42.20
N MET A 13 0.61 14.55 -43.13
CA MET A 13 -0.84 14.66 -42.90
C MET A 13 -1.52 13.32 -42.59
N LEU A 14 -1.00 12.21 -43.14
CA LEU A 14 -1.54 10.86 -42.91
C LEU A 14 -0.90 10.16 -41.71
N GLY A 15 0.34 10.52 -41.36
CA GLY A 15 1.10 9.94 -40.26
C GLY A 15 0.99 10.76 -38.98
N ARG A 16 1.95 11.67 -38.78
CA ARG A 16 2.12 12.44 -37.54
C ARG A 16 0.85 13.20 -37.13
N GLN A 17 0.09 13.75 -38.09
CA GLN A 17 -1.13 14.51 -37.80
C GLN A 17 -2.37 13.65 -37.48
N GLN A 18 -2.32 12.32 -37.67
CA GLN A 18 -3.43 11.41 -37.36
C GLN A 18 -3.31 10.77 -35.97
N ILE A 19 -2.23 11.02 -35.20
CA ILE A 19 -1.95 10.29 -33.97
C ILE A 19 -1.98 11.23 -32.78
N ALA A 20 -2.77 10.87 -31.75
CA ALA A 20 -3.07 11.73 -30.61
C ALA A 20 -1.82 12.11 -29.77
N GLY A 21 -0.81 11.25 -29.71
CA GLY A 21 0.43 11.51 -28.95
C GLY A 21 1.40 10.33 -28.95
N ILE A 22 2.53 10.50 -28.28
CA ILE A 22 3.61 9.51 -28.19
C ILE A 22 3.17 8.16 -27.58
N PRO A 23 2.40 8.11 -26.48
CA PRO A 23 1.98 6.82 -25.91
C PRO A 23 1.08 6.03 -26.86
N THR A 24 0.23 6.72 -27.64
CA THR A 24 -0.59 6.11 -28.69
C THR A 24 0.28 5.61 -29.85
N ALA A 25 1.35 6.33 -30.21
CA ALA A 25 2.28 5.91 -31.24
C ALA A 25 3.01 4.61 -30.87
N ILE A 26 3.46 4.46 -29.63
CA ILE A 26 4.12 3.25 -29.12
C ILE A 26 3.15 2.07 -29.06
N ASN A 27 1.92 2.29 -28.57
CA ASN A 27 0.88 1.26 -28.56
C ASN A 27 0.59 0.70 -29.98
N GLU A 28 0.52 1.56 -31.01
CA GLU A 28 0.38 1.08 -32.39
C GLU A 28 1.61 0.31 -32.89
N LEU A 29 2.83 0.61 -32.41
CA LEU A 29 4.02 -0.19 -32.72
C LEU A 29 4.01 -1.55 -32.03
N PHE A 30 3.51 -1.65 -30.80
CA PHE A 30 3.31 -2.94 -30.12
C PHE A 30 2.25 -3.79 -30.83
N LYS A 31 1.18 -3.19 -31.35
CA LYS A 31 0.22 -3.88 -32.23
C LYS A 31 0.85 -4.35 -33.54
N ASN A 32 1.74 -3.56 -34.14
CA ASN A 32 2.47 -3.99 -35.34
C ASN A 32 3.40 -5.18 -35.05
N ALA A 33 4.07 -5.20 -33.89
CA ALA A 33 4.87 -6.35 -33.45
C ALA A 33 4.01 -7.61 -33.20
N HIS A 34 2.85 -7.45 -32.53
CA HIS A 34 1.87 -8.53 -32.39
C HIS A 34 1.46 -9.12 -33.76
N ASP A 35 1.11 -8.26 -34.71
CA ASP A 35 0.70 -8.64 -36.06
C ASP A 35 1.84 -9.26 -36.89
N ALA A 36 3.09 -8.89 -36.57
CA ALA A 36 4.32 -9.51 -37.08
C ALA A 36 4.68 -10.83 -36.38
N TYR A 37 3.77 -11.40 -35.58
CA TYR A 37 3.97 -12.65 -34.84
C TYR A 37 5.16 -12.64 -33.84
N ALA A 38 5.55 -11.46 -33.34
CA ALA A 38 6.52 -11.35 -32.24
C ALA A 38 5.96 -11.96 -30.94
N ASP A 39 6.81 -12.61 -30.15
CA ASP A 39 6.48 -13.05 -28.79
C ASP A 39 6.97 -12.03 -27.74
N ARG A 40 7.93 -11.17 -28.09
CA ARG A 40 8.38 -10.03 -27.28
C ARG A 40 8.52 -8.75 -28.10
N VAL A 41 8.09 -7.63 -27.52
CA VAL A 41 8.46 -6.28 -27.97
C VAL A 41 8.98 -5.48 -26.79
N GLU A 42 10.12 -4.83 -26.96
CA GLU A 42 10.80 -4.10 -25.90
C GLU A 42 11.19 -2.70 -26.36
N VAL A 43 11.09 -1.74 -25.44
CA VAL A 43 11.60 -0.39 -25.61
C VAL A 43 12.67 -0.12 -24.58
N ASP A 44 13.80 0.41 -25.04
CA ASP A 44 14.87 0.96 -24.22
C ASP A 44 15.03 2.46 -24.56
N TYR A 45 14.82 3.32 -23.57
CA TYR A 45 14.98 4.78 -23.71
C TYR A 45 16.12 5.31 -22.84
N TYR A 46 17.18 5.81 -23.48
CA TYR A 46 18.35 6.38 -22.83
C TYR A 46 18.23 7.91 -22.77
N ARG A 47 18.00 8.46 -21.56
CA ARG A 47 17.77 9.91 -21.37
C ARG A 47 18.99 10.75 -21.74
N SER A 48 20.20 10.29 -21.39
CA SER A 48 21.47 10.99 -21.65
C SER A 48 21.67 11.35 -23.12
N ASP A 49 21.34 10.41 -24.00
CA ASP A 49 21.63 10.46 -25.44
C ASP A 49 20.36 10.73 -26.26
N ARG A 50 19.22 10.86 -25.57
CA ARG A 50 17.85 10.89 -26.12
C ARG A 50 17.66 9.81 -27.19
N LEU A 51 18.17 8.61 -26.93
CA LEU A 51 18.09 7.46 -27.83
C LEU A 51 16.90 6.59 -27.42
N PHE A 52 15.94 6.46 -28.33
CA PHE A 52 14.82 5.51 -28.19
C PHE A 52 15.08 4.32 -29.12
N VAL A 53 15.07 3.11 -28.56
CA VAL A 53 15.24 1.85 -29.29
C VAL A 53 14.00 0.99 -29.05
N LEU A 54 13.26 0.65 -30.10
CA LEU A 54 12.21 -0.38 -30.05
C LEU A 54 12.72 -1.63 -30.76
N ARG A 55 12.50 -2.81 -30.18
CA ARG A 55 12.94 -4.11 -30.68
C ARG A 55 11.82 -5.14 -30.60
N ASP A 56 11.56 -5.87 -31.68
CA ASP A 56 10.69 -7.06 -31.69
C ASP A 56 11.44 -8.31 -32.20
N ASP A 57 10.96 -9.49 -31.80
CA ASP A 57 11.44 -10.81 -32.25
C ASP A 57 10.49 -11.46 -33.29
N GLY A 58 9.76 -10.62 -34.05
CA GLY A 58 8.78 -11.05 -35.03
C GLY A 58 9.37 -11.62 -36.32
N ILE A 59 8.51 -11.85 -37.31
CA ILE A 59 8.92 -12.43 -38.60
C ILE A 59 9.86 -11.55 -39.44
N GLY A 60 10.02 -10.28 -39.08
CA GLY A 60 10.76 -9.28 -39.85
C GLY A 60 10.32 -9.15 -41.32
N MET A 61 11.07 -8.38 -42.10
CA MET A 61 10.78 -8.13 -43.51
C MET A 61 12.00 -8.47 -44.37
N THR A 62 11.75 -9.12 -45.51
CA THR A 62 12.74 -9.19 -46.60
C THR A 62 12.90 -7.83 -47.28
N GLU A 63 13.98 -7.61 -48.03
CA GLU A 63 14.19 -6.36 -48.78
C GLU A 63 12.98 -6.02 -49.66
N GLN A 64 12.48 -7.00 -50.40
CA GLN A 64 11.29 -6.81 -51.24
C GLN A 64 10.04 -6.46 -50.41
N GLU A 65 9.79 -7.14 -49.29
CA GLU A 65 8.66 -6.78 -48.42
C GLU A 65 8.82 -5.40 -47.79
N PHE A 66 10.04 -4.98 -47.47
CA PHE A 66 10.31 -3.65 -46.94
C PHE A 66 10.00 -2.55 -47.99
N LEU A 67 10.40 -2.73 -49.24
CA LEU A 67 10.10 -1.80 -50.33
C LEU A 67 8.59 -1.84 -50.70
N ASP A 68 8.08 -3.01 -51.07
CA ASP A 68 6.73 -3.20 -51.62
C ASP A 68 5.62 -3.04 -50.57
N ARG A 69 5.92 -3.25 -49.27
CA ARG A 69 4.93 -3.12 -48.18
C ARG A 69 5.25 -1.98 -47.21
N TRP A 70 6.48 -1.84 -46.72
CA TRP A 70 6.81 -0.87 -45.65
C TRP A 70 7.09 0.56 -46.15
N LEU A 71 7.64 0.76 -47.34
CA LEU A 71 7.77 2.11 -47.92
C LEU A 71 6.52 2.52 -48.73
N THR A 72 5.75 1.55 -49.25
CA THR A 72 4.58 1.83 -50.10
C THR A 72 3.33 2.19 -49.28
N LEU A 73 2.85 3.44 -49.38
CA LEU A 73 1.62 3.91 -48.72
C LEU A 73 0.36 3.30 -49.34
N GLY A 74 -0.64 2.97 -48.52
CA GLY A 74 -1.98 2.57 -48.98
C GLY A 74 -2.07 1.14 -49.54
N THR A 75 -1.10 0.27 -49.24
CA THR A 75 -1.14 -1.15 -49.61
C THR A 75 -2.39 -1.85 -49.07
N ALA A 76 -3.17 -2.48 -49.95
CA ALA A 76 -4.39 -3.20 -49.60
C ALA A 76 -4.10 -4.59 -48.99
N SER A 77 -3.51 -4.61 -47.80
CA SER A 77 -3.10 -5.82 -47.07
C SER A 77 -4.25 -6.75 -46.60
N LYS A 78 -5.50 -6.49 -47.03
CA LYS A 78 -6.69 -7.30 -46.70
C LYS A 78 -7.53 -7.77 -47.91
N LEU A 79 -7.12 -7.53 -49.17
CA LEU A 79 -7.85 -8.05 -50.35
C LEU A 79 -7.44 -9.48 -50.73
N GLY A 80 -7.84 -10.44 -49.88
CA GLY A 80 -7.78 -11.86 -50.21
C GLY A 80 -8.60 -12.21 -51.46
N ALA A 81 -8.13 -13.19 -52.24
CA ALA A 81 -8.81 -13.78 -53.39
C ALA A 81 -9.37 -12.77 -54.44
N GLY A 82 -8.56 -11.79 -54.83
CA GLY A 82 -8.87 -10.92 -55.98
C GLY A 82 -7.85 -9.82 -56.27
N GLY A 83 -7.06 -9.41 -55.28
CA GLY A 83 -6.17 -8.24 -55.33
C GLY A 83 -4.66 -8.51 -55.42
N GLY A 84 -4.23 -9.60 -56.06
CA GLY A 84 -2.82 -9.83 -56.50
C GLY A 84 -1.72 -10.01 -55.43
N LEU A 85 -1.91 -9.54 -54.20
CA LEU A 85 -0.93 -9.65 -53.11
C LEU A 85 -1.18 -10.88 -52.24
N ALA A 86 -0.12 -11.65 -51.97
CA ALA A 86 -0.18 -12.79 -51.05
C ALA A 86 -0.38 -12.31 -49.60
N LEU A 87 -1.06 -13.13 -48.79
CA LEU A 87 -1.19 -12.92 -47.34
C LEU A 87 0.19 -12.79 -46.66
N PRO A 88 0.29 -12.14 -45.49
CA PRO A 88 1.52 -12.11 -44.70
C PRO A 88 2.02 -13.53 -44.39
N TYR A 89 3.35 -13.69 -44.30
CA TYR A 89 3.95 -14.96 -43.91
C TYR A 89 3.55 -15.32 -42.47
N ARG A 90 3.05 -16.55 -42.27
CA ARG A 90 2.73 -17.11 -40.95
C ARG A 90 3.81 -18.12 -40.56
N PRO A 91 4.48 -17.97 -39.40
CA PRO A 91 5.43 -18.95 -38.91
C PRO A 91 4.80 -20.32 -38.72
N HIS A 92 5.54 -21.37 -39.06
CA HIS A 92 5.13 -22.74 -38.77
C HIS A 92 4.99 -22.94 -37.25
N GLY A 93 3.87 -23.50 -36.82
CA GLY A 93 3.60 -23.81 -35.41
C GLY A 93 2.91 -22.69 -34.60
N LYS A 94 2.89 -21.42 -35.05
CA LYS A 94 2.17 -20.35 -34.33
C LYS A 94 0.65 -20.37 -34.60
N PRO A 95 -0.21 -20.14 -33.59
CA PRO A 95 -1.65 -20.00 -33.77
C PRO A 95 -1.97 -18.75 -34.62
N GLU A 96 -3.15 -18.70 -35.22
CA GLU A 96 -3.53 -17.58 -36.09
C GLU A 96 -3.83 -16.32 -35.26
N ARG A 97 -3.17 -15.20 -35.58
CA ARG A 97 -3.38 -13.93 -34.87
C ARG A 97 -4.28 -13.00 -35.71
N PRO A 98 -5.42 -12.51 -35.17
CA PRO A 98 -6.23 -11.49 -35.83
C PRO A 98 -5.43 -10.19 -36.00
N LEU A 99 -5.31 -9.69 -37.23
CA LEU A 99 -4.56 -8.47 -37.53
C LEU A 99 -5.24 -7.22 -36.95
N SER A 100 -4.58 -6.61 -35.96
CA SER A 100 -5.03 -5.40 -35.27
C SER A 100 -4.71 -4.09 -36.00
N GLY A 101 -3.62 -4.06 -36.76
CA GLY A 101 -3.13 -2.91 -37.53
C GLY A 101 -3.91 -2.68 -38.83
N GLU A 102 -5.05 -2.00 -38.76
CA GLU A 102 -6.01 -1.99 -39.88
C GLU A 102 -5.63 -1.25 -41.20
N LYS A 103 -4.63 -0.36 -41.26
CA LYS A 103 -4.52 0.61 -42.38
C LYS A 103 -3.15 0.88 -42.99
N GLY A 104 -2.07 0.21 -42.58
CA GLY A 104 -0.71 0.48 -43.10
C GLY A 104 -0.14 1.88 -42.78
N ILE A 105 -0.92 2.74 -42.11
CA ILE A 105 -0.56 4.07 -41.61
C ILE A 105 0.11 3.98 -40.22
N GLY A 106 -0.19 2.93 -39.44
CA GLY A 106 0.29 2.77 -38.05
C GLY A 106 1.81 2.73 -37.89
N ARG A 107 2.57 2.55 -38.98
CA ARG A 107 4.03 2.67 -39.01
C ARG A 107 4.56 4.11 -39.13
N LEU A 108 3.73 5.04 -39.60
CA LEU A 108 4.07 6.46 -39.64
C LEU A 108 4.00 7.09 -38.24
N SER A 109 3.56 6.32 -37.22
CA SER A 109 3.59 6.72 -35.81
C SER A 109 5.00 7.02 -35.30
N ILE A 110 6.00 6.37 -35.87
CA ILE A 110 7.42 6.56 -35.54
C ILE A 110 7.83 8.04 -35.75
N ALA A 111 7.20 8.76 -36.69
CA ALA A 111 7.43 10.19 -36.92
C ALA A 111 7.05 11.09 -35.73
N VAL A 112 6.21 10.62 -34.80
CA VAL A 112 5.86 11.32 -33.56
C VAL A 112 6.98 11.17 -32.51
N LEU A 113 7.71 10.05 -32.56
CA LEU A 113 8.76 9.70 -31.59
C LEU A 113 10.07 10.45 -31.83
N GLY A 114 10.37 10.86 -33.07
CA GLY A 114 11.53 11.67 -33.41
C GLY A 114 11.60 12.05 -34.89
N PRO A 115 12.48 13.00 -35.26
CA PRO A 115 12.66 13.41 -36.64
C PRO A 115 13.47 12.41 -37.47
N GLN A 116 14.36 11.62 -36.85
CA GLN A 116 15.29 10.70 -37.49
C GLN A 116 15.04 9.26 -37.04
N VAL A 117 15.05 8.32 -38.00
CA VAL A 117 14.83 6.89 -37.74
C VAL A 117 15.82 6.07 -38.55
N LEU A 118 16.49 5.13 -37.89
CA LEU A 118 17.14 3.99 -38.51
C LEU A 118 16.28 2.75 -38.25
N ALA A 119 15.77 2.14 -39.31
CA ALA A 119 15.03 0.89 -39.26
C ALA A 119 15.95 -0.27 -39.66
N LEU A 120 16.04 -1.31 -38.84
CA LEU A 120 16.74 -2.55 -39.16
C LEU A 120 15.73 -3.71 -39.10
N THR A 121 15.78 -4.67 -40.01
CA THR A 121 14.86 -5.82 -39.99
C THR A 121 15.46 -7.05 -40.66
N ARG A 122 15.24 -8.23 -40.07
CA ARG A 122 15.73 -9.51 -40.60
C ARG A 122 14.58 -10.50 -40.64
N ALA A 123 14.33 -11.06 -41.82
CA ALA A 123 13.29 -12.05 -42.03
C ALA A 123 13.81 -13.49 -42.01
N GLU A 124 13.07 -14.38 -41.36
CA GLU A 124 13.13 -15.82 -41.62
C GLU A 124 11.88 -16.26 -42.40
N ARG A 125 12.07 -17.10 -43.41
CA ARG A 125 11.00 -17.70 -44.22
C ARG A 125 11.29 -19.19 -44.39
N ALA A 126 10.39 -19.95 -45.00
CA ALA A 126 10.56 -21.39 -45.23
C ALA A 126 11.82 -21.78 -46.05
N ASN A 127 12.49 -20.82 -46.69
CA ASN A 127 13.78 -20.99 -47.39
C ASN A 127 15.01 -20.58 -46.56
N GLY A 128 14.85 -20.30 -45.27
CA GLY A 128 15.91 -19.91 -44.34
C GLY A 128 15.91 -18.43 -43.95
N LEU A 129 17.00 -18.02 -43.32
CA LEU A 129 17.24 -16.65 -42.86
C LEU A 129 17.72 -15.75 -44.00
N HIS A 130 17.13 -14.54 -44.09
CA HIS A 130 17.45 -13.56 -45.12
C HIS A 130 18.51 -12.55 -44.64
N ALA A 131 19.04 -11.77 -45.59
CA ALA A 131 19.88 -10.62 -45.28
C ALA A 131 19.13 -9.61 -44.38
N LEU A 132 19.86 -8.95 -43.48
CA LEU A 132 19.36 -7.83 -42.71
C LEU A 132 19.16 -6.64 -43.64
N VAL A 133 17.98 -6.03 -43.60
CA VAL A 133 17.67 -4.79 -44.32
C VAL A 133 17.84 -3.62 -43.35
N ALA A 134 18.59 -2.60 -43.74
CA ALA A 134 18.70 -1.33 -43.03
C ALA A 134 18.15 -0.21 -43.90
N ALA A 135 17.41 0.73 -43.29
CA ALA A 135 16.94 1.94 -43.96
C ALA A 135 17.00 3.15 -43.03
N TYR A 136 17.51 4.28 -43.53
CA TYR A 136 17.59 5.54 -42.78
C TYR A 136 16.62 6.58 -43.35
N LEU A 137 15.94 7.31 -42.46
CA LEU A 137 14.90 8.28 -42.82
C LEU A 137 14.89 9.50 -41.89
N HIS A 138 14.79 10.71 -42.47
CA HIS A 138 14.50 11.92 -41.72
C HIS A 138 13.14 12.52 -42.12
N TRP A 139 12.15 12.43 -41.22
CA TRP A 139 10.75 12.82 -41.47
C TRP A 139 10.57 14.29 -41.85
N GLY A 140 11.42 15.19 -41.35
CA GLY A 140 11.41 16.61 -41.70
C GLY A 140 11.50 16.91 -43.20
N VAL A 141 12.01 15.99 -44.04
CA VAL A 141 12.05 16.18 -45.50
C VAL A 141 10.64 16.22 -46.11
N PHE A 142 9.68 15.47 -45.56
CA PHE A 142 8.29 15.48 -46.04
C PHE A 142 7.53 16.78 -45.68
N GLU A 143 8.05 17.59 -44.75
CA GLU A 143 7.50 18.90 -44.38
C GLU A 143 7.85 20.00 -45.41
N LEU A 144 8.89 19.78 -46.22
CA LEU A 144 9.46 20.81 -47.09
C LEU A 144 8.55 21.12 -48.30
N PRO A 145 8.33 22.41 -48.63
CA PRO A 145 7.50 22.80 -49.77
C PRO A 145 8.17 22.47 -51.10
N GLY A 146 7.37 22.08 -52.09
CA GLY A 146 7.87 21.78 -53.44
C GLY A 146 8.68 20.49 -53.55
N LEU A 147 8.41 19.51 -52.68
CA LEU A 147 8.79 18.12 -52.86
C LEU A 147 7.56 17.27 -53.19
N HIS A 148 7.74 16.28 -54.05
CA HIS A 148 6.80 15.19 -54.29
C HIS A 148 7.39 13.89 -53.75
N LEU A 149 6.56 12.87 -53.53
CA LEU A 149 7.04 11.59 -52.99
C LEU A 149 8.04 10.88 -53.92
N GLU A 150 7.90 11.09 -55.22
CA GLU A 150 8.80 10.61 -56.27
C GLU A 150 10.16 11.33 -56.31
N ASP A 151 10.32 12.45 -55.59
CA ASP A 151 11.57 13.24 -55.54
C ASP A 151 12.45 12.87 -54.32
N ILE A 152 12.06 11.90 -53.49
CA ILE A 152 12.73 11.55 -52.22
C ILE A 152 13.25 10.12 -52.29
N GLU A 153 14.57 9.98 -52.34
CA GLU A 153 15.27 8.69 -52.29
C GLU A 153 15.56 8.30 -50.84
N ILE A 154 15.11 7.11 -50.43
CA ILE A 154 15.38 6.54 -49.11
C ILE A 154 16.50 5.52 -49.27
N PRO A 155 17.66 5.67 -48.63
CA PRO A 155 18.75 4.71 -48.71
C PRO A 155 18.33 3.42 -47.99
N VAL A 156 18.45 2.31 -48.70
CA VAL A 156 18.23 0.95 -48.19
C VAL A 156 19.47 0.14 -48.51
N SER A 157 20.03 -0.51 -47.50
CA SER A 157 21.23 -1.34 -47.60
C SER A 157 20.93 -2.74 -47.05
N THR A 158 21.53 -3.78 -47.65
CA THR A 158 21.36 -5.16 -47.21
C THR A 158 22.68 -5.76 -46.71
N PHE A 159 22.64 -6.44 -45.57
CA PHE A 159 23.79 -7.06 -44.92
C PHE A 159 23.60 -8.58 -44.82
N PRO A 160 24.53 -9.40 -45.35
CA PRO A 160 24.48 -10.86 -45.24
C PRO A 160 24.32 -11.37 -43.81
N VAL A 161 23.85 -12.61 -43.67
CA VAL A 161 23.80 -13.31 -42.36
C VAL A 161 25.20 -13.33 -41.73
N GLY A 162 25.29 -13.02 -40.44
CA GLY A 162 26.55 -12.85 -39.71
C GLY A 162 27.22 -11.48 -39.87
N GLN A 163 26.68 -10.56 -40.68
CA GLN A 163 27.09 -9.15 -40.72
C GLN A 163 26.04 -8.25 -40.04
N PHE A 164 26.51 -7.14 -39.47
CA PHE A 164 25.70 -6.14 -38.79
C PHE A 164 26.28 -4.74 -39.07
N PRO A 165 25.45 -3.70 -39.31
CA PRO A 165 25.94 -2.37 -39.65
C PRO A 165 26.68 -1.72 -38.48
N GLY A 166 27.81 -1.08 -38.78
CA GLY A 166 28.57 -0.22 -37.86
C GLY A 166 28.39 1.26 -38.19
N LYS A 167 29.09 2.12 -37.43
CA LYS A 167 29.04 3.59 -37.59
C LYS A 167 29.34 4.10 -39.02
N ASP A 168 30.27 3.46 -39.72
CA ASP A 168 30.67 3.88 -41.07
C ASP A 168 29.56 3.60 -42.10
N ASP A 169 28.86 2.46 -42.02
CA ASP A 169 27.72 2.12 -42.89
C ASP A 169 26.58 3.12 -42.69
N ILE A 170 26.27 3.46 -41.43
CA ILE A 170 25.23 4.44 -41.12
C ILE A 170 25.61 5.85 -41.62
N ARG A 171 26.90 6.22 -41.58
CA ARG A 171 27.37 7.49 -42.17
C ARG A 171 27.18 7.53 -43.69
N GLU A 172 27.47 6.44 -44.41
CA GLU A 172 27.22 6.39 -45.85
C GLU A 172 25.72 6.54 -46.17
N MET A 173 24.85 5.88 -45.40
CA MET A 173 23.39 6.04 -45.54
C MET A 173 22.91 7.46 -45.23
N THR A 174 23.43 8.12 -44.20
CA THR A 174 23.01 9.49 -43.86
C THR A 174 23.52 10.52 -44.87
N GLU A 175 24.73 10.33 -45.42
CA GLU A 175 25.27 11.12 -46.53
C GLU A 175 24.45 10.92 -47.82
N ALA A 176 24.05 9.69 -48.14
CA ALA A 176 23.16 9.39 -49.26
C ALA A 176 21.79 10.07 -49.10
N PHE A 177 21.16 9.98 -47.92
CA PHE A 177 19.88 10.65 -47.66
C PHE A 177 19.99 12.19 -47.70
N ALA A 178 21.12 12.76 -47.29
CA ALA A 178 21.37 14.20 -47.36
C ALA A 178 21.35 14.74 -48.81
N ALA A 179 21.57 13.89 -49.82
CA ALA A 179 21.52 14.28 -51.22
C ALA A 179 20.15 14.80 -51.67
N ASN A 180 19.05 14.34 -51.05
CA ASN A 180 17.69 14.85 -51.26
C ASN A 180 17.54 16.36 -51.02
N LEU A 181 18.46 16.95 -50.25
CA LEU A 181 18.47 18.35 -49.84
C LEU A 181 19.49 19.20 -50.63
N HIS A 182 20.27 18.60 -51.52
CA HIS A 182 21.23 19.33 -52.34
C HIS A 182 20.55 20.41 -53.21
N GLY A 183 21.15 21.60 -53.24
CA GLY A 183 20.63 22.76 -53.96
C GLY A 183 19.40 23.44 -53.34
N ARG A 184 18.75 22.86 -52.31
CA ARG A 184 17.60 23.47 -51.65
C ARG A 184 18.02 24.64 -50.75
N LYS A 185 17.28 25.75 -50.82
CA LYS A 185 17.51 26.97 -50.03
C LYS A 185 16.39 27.16 -49.03
N GLY A 186 16.74 27.40 -47.77
CA GLY A 186 15.79 27.64 -46.68
C GLY A 186 16.46 27.54 -45.32
N GLU A 187 15.74 27.89 -44.26
CA GLU A 187 16.14 27.66 -42.88
C GLU A 187 15.94 26.19 -42.50
N ARG A 188 14.70 25.69 -42.65
CA ARG A 188 14.33 24.29 -42.39
C ARG A 188 15.21 23.25 -43.09
N ALA A 189 15.61 23.50 -44.34
CA ALA A 189 16.51 22.58 -45.07
C ALA A 189 17.95 22.57 -44.50
N ARG A 190 18.41 23.67 -43.89
CA ARG A 190 19.71 23.74 -43.20
C ARG A 190 19.66 23.09 -41.82
N GLU A 191 18.53 23.22 -41.09
CA GLU A 191 18.27 22.48 -39.84
C GLU A 191 18.35 20.96 -40.09
N ILE A 192 17.56 20.44 -41.03
CA ILE A 192 17.55 19.01 -41.35
C ILE A 192 18.94 18.51 -41.76
N LEU A 193 19.69 19.29 -42.56
CA LEU A 193 21.08 18.94 -42.90
C LEU A 193 22.05 18.97 -41.71
N ALA A 194 21.78 19.77 -40.68
CA ALA A 194 22.55 19.75 -39.43
C ALA A 194 22.18 18.53 -38.58
N ASP A 195 20.88 18.22 -38.46
CA ASP A 195 20.35 17.06 -37.74
C ASP A 195 20.90 15.74 -38.30
N ILE A 196 20.87 15.57 -39.64
CA ILE A 196 21.44 14.39 -40.35
C ILE A 196 22.96 14.26 -40.08
N ARG A 197 23.69 15.38 -39.99
CA ARG A 197 25.15 15.37 -39.75
C ARG A 197 25.54 15.20 -38.28
N ALA A 198 24.63 15.49 -37.36
CA ALA A 198 24.84 15.37 -35.92
C ALA A 198 24.66 13.93 -35.40
N ILE A 199 24.01 13.06 -36.18
CA ILE A 199 23.69 11.70 -35.76
C ILE A 199 24.97 10.87 -35.56
N GLN A 200 25.06 10.18 -34.41
CA GLN A 200 26.18 9.29 -34.07
C GLN A 200 25.68 7.91 -33.61
N LEU A 201 24.80 7.30 -34.39
CA LEU A 201 24.36 5.93 -34.15
C LEU A 201 25.43 4.93 -34.66
N ASP A 202 25.84 4.02 -33.78
CA ASP A 202 26.52 2.78 -34.15
C ASP A 202 25.66 1.59 -33.66
N PRO A 203 24.93 0.89 -34.55
CA PRO A 203 24.09 -0.23 -34.16
C PRO A 203 24.85 -1.37 -33.49
N THR A 204 26.13 -1.55 -33.82
CA THR A 204 26.99 -2.59 -33.22
C THR A 204 27.37 -2.22 -31.78
N GLU A 205 27.67 -0.94 -31.51
CA GLU A 205 27.88 -0.44 -30.15
C GLU A 205 26.59 -0.54 -29.32
N ILE A 206 25.46 -0.11 -29.88
CA ILE A 206 24.14 -0.12 -29.22
C ILE A 206 23.74 -1.56 -28.84
N ALA A 207 23.89 -2.52 -29.76
CA ALA A 207 23.67 -3.94 -29.47
C ALA A 207 24.61 -4.50 -28.38
N GLY A 208 25.75 -3.87 -28.13
CA GLY A 208 26.70 -4.25 -27.08
C GLY A 208 26.24 -3.96 -25.65
N TYR A 209 25.38 -2.96 -25.44
CA TYR A 209 24.91 -2.54 -24.10
C TYR A 209 23.40 -2.69 -23.86
N LEU A 210 22.61 -3.03 -24.88
CA LEU A 210 21.18 -3.31 -24.72
C LEU A 210 20.93 -4.52 -23.79
N PRO A 211 19.88 -4.49 -22.94
CA PRO A 211 19.48 -5.64 -22.12
C PRO A 211 19.10 -6.88 -22.95
N HIS A 212 19.27 -8.07 -22.36
CA HIS A 212 18.89 -9.35 -22.96
C HIS A 212 17.41 -9.38 -23.37
N GLY A 213 17.17 -9.51 -24.67
CA GLY A 213 15.85 -9.40 -25.29
C GLY A 213 15.93 -9.72 -26.77
N PRO A 214 14.97 -9.25 -27.59
CA PRO A 214 15.05 -9.37 -29.04
C PRO A 214 16.36 -8.81 -29.58
N ASP A 215 17.10 -9.64 -30.31
CA ASP A 215 18.36 -9.30 -30.95
C ASP A 215 18.31 -9.67 -32.43
N LEU A 216 18.86 -8.82 -33.29
CA LEU A 216 18.97 -9.07 -34.72
C LEU A 216 20.33 -9.64 -35.12
N ARG A 217 21.31 -9.71 -34.21
CA ARG A 217 22.63 -10.31 -34.48
C ARG A 217 22.52 -11.82 -34.69
N GLU A 218 23.59 -12.39 -35.25
CA GLU A 218 23.71 -13.83 -35.55
C GLU A 218 22.54 -14.36 -36.40
N ASP A 219 21.66 -15.18 -35.82
CA ASP A 219 20.48 -15.78 -36.44
C ASP A 219 19.14 -15.09 -36.09
N GLY A 220 19.17 -14.03 -35.27
CA GLY A 220 18.00 -13.35 -34.74
C GLY A 220 17.13 -12.61 -35.78
N THR A 221 15.81 -12.68 -35.60
CA THR A 221 14.77 -12.15 -36.50
C THR A 221 13.97 -11.00 -35.86
N GLY A 222 13.25 -10.24 -36.69
CA GLY A 222 12.33 -9.19 -36.22
C GLY A 222 12.62 -7.81 -36.81
N THR A 223 12.30 -6.77 -36.04
CA THR A 223 12.49 -5.36 -36.43
C THR A 223 13.03 -4.54 -35.27
N TRP A 224 14.00 -3.67 -35.55
CA TRP A 224 14.49 -2.64 -34.64
C TRP A 224 14.24 -1.26 -35.24
N PHE A 225 13.77 -0.32 -34.41
CA PHE A 225 13.73 1.11 -34.73
C PHE A 225 14.58 1.89 -33.75
N LEU A 226 15.63 2.54 -34.26
CA LEU A 226 16.54 3.39 -33.50
C LEU A 226 16.23 4.86 -33.86
N ILE A 227 15.90 5.66 -32.85
CA ILE A 227 15.39 7.02 -33.02
C ILE A 227 16.24 7.96 -32.15
N SER A 228 16.97 8.87 -32.80
CA SER A 228 17.83 9.84 -32.11
C SER A 228 17.93 11.16 -32.90
N PRO A 229 17.65 12.32 -32.29
CA PRO A 229 17.13 12.48 -30.94
C PRO A 229 15.64 12.10 -30.86
N ALA A 230 15.23 11.40 -29.81
CA ALA A 230 13.84 11.20 -29.47
C ALA A 230 13.19 12.54 -29.04
N SER A 231 11.86 12.63 -29.20
CA SER A 231 11.05 13.81 -28.92
C SER A 231 11.07 14.20 -27.44
N GLU A 232 11.14 15.50 -27.14
CA GLU A 232 11.14 16.05 -25.77
C GLU A 232 9.83 15.81 -25.03
N LEU A 233 8.75 15.56 -25.77
CA LEU A 233 7.47 15.18 -25.19
C LEU A 233 7.51 13.80 -24.54
N LEU A 234 8.43 12.92 -24.96
CA LEU A 234 8.57 11.57 -24.40
C LEU A 234 8.89 11.60 -22.90
N GLU A 235 9.81 12.47 -22.47
CA GLU A 235 10.15 12.61 -21.05
C GLU A 235 8.96 13.13 -20.24
N ARG A 236 8.15 14.03 -20.81
CA ARG A 236 6.93 14.54 -20.16
C ARG A 236 5.83 13.49 -20.05
N ASP A 237 5.71 12.61 -21.04
CA ASP A 237 4.76 11.49 -21.01
C ASP A 237 5.21 10.35 -20.07
N ILE A 238 6.53 10.23 -19.83
CA ILE A 238 7.12 9.31 -18.85
C ILE A 238 6.98 9.85 -17.42
N ASP A 239 7.37 11.10 -17.17
CA ASP A 239 7.42 11.70 -15.81
C ASP A 239 6.05 12.22 -15.33
N GLY A 240 5.11 12.41 -16.26
CA GLY A 240 3.77 12.92 -15.98
C GLY A 240 3.72 14.43 -15.74
N VAL A 241 2.54 14.91 -15.33
CA VAL A 241 2.30 16.30 -14.95
C VAL A 241 2.20 16.37 -13.42
N ASP A 242 2.89 17.33 -12.81
CA ASP A 242 2.91 17.66 -11.37
C ASP A 242 3.55 16.63 -10.40
N HIS A 243 4.20 15.57 -10.88
CA HIS A 243 4.81 14.50 -10.05
C HIS A 243 3.84 13.87 -9.01
N ASP A 244 2.55 13.87 -9.30
CA ASP A 244 1.52 13.27 -8.46
C ASP A 244 1.64 11.73 -8.49
N LYS A 245 2.26 11.18 -7.44
CA LYS A 245 2.52 9.73 -7.30
C LYS A 245 1.25 8.88 -7.21
N ASP A 246 0.10 9.49 -6.92
CA ASP A 246 -1.19 8.80 -6.83
C ASP A 246 -1.90 8.69 -8.20
N ARG A 247 -1.28 9.18 -9.29
CA ARG A 247 -1.79 9.09 -10.66
C ARG A 247 -0.88 8.27 -11.56
N ALA A 248 -1.46 7.61 -12.56
CA ALA A 248 -0.69 6.97 -13.63
C ALA A 248 -0.28 8.01 -14.68
N THR A 249 0.95 7.91 -15.18
CA THR A 249 1.50 8.82 -16.22
C THR A 249 0.86 8.53 -17.59
N PRO A 250 0.93 9.46 -18.57
CA PRO A 250 0.43 9.22 -19.92
C PRO A 250 0.98 7.94 -20.57
N MET A 251 2.25 7.61 -20.30
CA MET A 251 2.87 6.36 -20.75
C MET A 251 2.27 5.13 -20.08
N GLU A 252 2.20 5.12 -18.74
CA GLU A 252 1.60 4.03 -17.95
C GLU A 252 0.14 3.78 -18.37
N LYS A 253 -0.66 4.84 -18.48
CA LYS A 253 -2.08 4.77 -18.88
C LYS A 253 -2.30 4.11 -20.24
N ALA A 254 -1.38 4.29 -21.18
CA ALA A 254 -1.51 3.80 -22.55
C ALA A 254 -0.95 2.39 -22.75
N LEU A 255 0.09 2.01 -22.00
CA LEU A 255 0.86 0.77 -22.22
C LEU A 255 0.66 -0.30 -21.14
N LEU A 256 0.32 0.04 -19.89
CA LEU A 256 -0.03 -0.96 -18.88
C LEU A 256 -1.32 -1.69 -19.27
N GLY A 257 -1.34 -3.01 -19.07
CA GLY A 257 -2.43 -3.86 -19.54
C GLY A 257 -2.58 -3.82 -21.06
N PHE A 258 -1.48 -3.87 -21.82
CA PHE A 258 -1.53 -3.99 -23.28
C PHE A 258 -2.26 -5.28 -23.69
N GLY A 259 -1.89 -6.41 -23.07
CA GLY A 259 -2.60 -7.68 -23.13
C GLY A 259 -3.48 -7.92 -21.90
N GLU A 260 -4.54 -8.72 -22.05
CA GLU A 260 -5.42 -9.10 -20.94
C GLU A 260 -4.69 -10.06 -19.97
N THR A 261 -4.36 -9.58 -18.76
CA THR A 261 -3.74 -10.39 -17.68
C THR A 261 -4.56 -10.42 -16.39
N MET A 262 -5.73 -9.78 -16.37
CA MET A 262 -6.46 -9.44 -15.14
C MET A 262 -7.54 -10.46 -14.74
N THR A 263 -8.10 -11.22 -15.69
CA THR A 263 -9.29 -12.06 -15.44
C THR A 263 -8.90 -13.53 -15.22
N PRO A 264 -9.42 -14.22 -14.19
CA PRO A 264 -9.16 -15.66 -14.01
C PRO A 264 -9.54 -16.48 -15.25
N GLY A 265 -8.58 -17.25 -15.77
CA GLY A 265 -8.76 -18.05 -17.00
C GLY A 265 -8.66 -17.25 -18.31
N HIS A 266 -8.07 -16.05 -18.30
CA HIS A 266 -7.71 -15.35 -19.54
C HIS A 266 -6.78 -16.20 -20.43
N PRO A 267 -6.84 -16.07 -21.77
CA PRO A 267 -5.82 -16.63 -22.66
C PRO A 267 -4.45 -16.02 -22.32
N PRO A 268 -3.34 -16.79 -22.33
CA PRO A 268 -2.02 -16.24 -22.00
C PRO A 268 -1.67 -15.09 -22.97
N PRO A 269 -1.10 -13.97 -22.48
CA PRO A 269 -0.74 -12.84 -23.32
C PRO A 269 0.23 -13.28 -24.42
N VAL A 270 -0.13 -12.94 -25.66
CA VAL A 270 0.52 -13.45 -26.88
C VAL A 270 1.79 -12.65 -27.24
N LEU A 271 2.02 -11.53 -26.55
CA LEU A 271 3.17 -10.65 -26.72
C LEU A 271 3.59 -10.13 -25.34
N GLY A 272 4.81 -10.43 -24.90
CA GLY A 272 5.44 -9.79 -23.75
C GLY A 272 5.92 -8.38 -24.09
N THR A 273 5.68 -7.42 -23.21
CA THR A 273 5.99 -6.00 -23.43
C THR A 273 6.87 -5.43 -22.33
N ALA A 274 7.93 -4.70 -22.66
CA ALA A 274 8.78 -3.99 -21.69
C ALA A 274 9.05 -2.53 -22.14
N PHE A 275 9.16 -1.60 -21.19
CA PHE A 275 9.52 -0.21 -21.45
C PHE A 275 10.50 0.29 -20.39
N ARG A 276 11.79 0.25 -20.72
CA ARG A 276 12.90 0.50 -19.80
C ARG A 276 13.45 1.91 -20.00
N VAL A 277 13.49 2.68 -18.92
CA VAL A 277 14.10 4.01 -18.89
C VAL A 277 15.46 3.92 -18.23
N HIS A 278 16.49 4.31 -18.96
CA HIS A 278 17.88 4.31 -18.53
C HIS A 278 18.29 5.76 -18.20
N ALA A 279 18.51 6.04 -16.92
CA ALA A 279 18.81 7.39 -16.42
C ALA A 279 20.27 7.80 -16.71
N ARG A 280 21.17 6.83 -16.83
CA ARG A 280 22.56 6.94 -17.31
C ARG A 280 22.89 5.66 -18.09
N SER A 281 24.10 5.58 -18.63
CA SER A 281 24.65 4.39 -19.30
C SER A 281 25.11 3.29 -18.33
N ASP A 282 24.43 3.13 -17.18
CA ASP A 282 24.66 2.06 -16.22
C ASP A 282 23.60 0.94 -16.32
N LEU A 283 23.90 -0.22 -15.73
CA LEU A 283 23.10 -1.46 -15.83
C LEU A 283 21.77 -1.40 -15.03
N HIS A 284 21.27 -0.21 -14.70
CA HIS A 284 20.07 -0.02 -13.89
C HIS A 284 19.03 0.78 -14.66
N PHE A 285 17.87 0.17 -14.88
CA PHE A 285 16.75 0.75 -15.59
C PHE A 285 15.47 0.65 -14.75
N ASP A 286 14.57 1.59 -14.95
CA ASP A 286 13.20 1.55 -14.45
C ASP A 286 12.28 1.01 -15.55
N ASP A 287 11.60 -0.12 -15.32
CA ASP A 287 10.62 -0.67 -16.29
C ASP A 287 9.20 -0.18 -15.97
N LEU A 288 8.74 0.78 -16.77
CA LEU A 288 7.46 1.49 -16.58
C LEU A 288 6.22 0.60 -16.75
N ILE A 289 6.37 -0.56 -17.43
CA ILE A 289 5.23 -1.43 -17.77
C ILE A 289 5.37 -2.85 -17.24
N THR A 290 6.16 -3.03 -16.18
CA THR A 290 6.32 -4.28 -15.42
C THR A 290 4.96 -4.94 -15.14
N GLU A 291 4.83 -6.24 -15.41
CA GLU A 291 3.56 -6.98 -15.30
C GLU A 291 2.92 -6.88 -13.89
N ASP A 292 3.74 -6.93 -12.83
CA ASP A 292 3.32 -6.79 -11.42
C ASP A 292 2.65 -5.44 -11.11
N ALA A 293 2.88 -4.40 -11.92
CA ALA A 293 2.26 -3.10 -11.74
C ALA A 293 0.77 -3.11 -12.13
N PHE A 294 0.33 -4.02 -13.00
CA PHE A 294 -1.06 -4.14 -13.46
C PHE A 294 -1.88 -5.12 -12.62
N PHE A 295 -3.21 -5.09 -12.74
CA PHE A 295 -4.11 -5.94 -11.95
C PHE A 295 -3.95 -7.43 -12.28
N THR A 296 -3.97 -8.26 -11.24
CA THR A 296 -3.77 -9.71 -11.32
C THR A 296 -5.07 -10.51 -11.12
N PRO A 297 -5.15 -11.78 -11.56
CA PRO A 297 -6.33 -12.63 -11.35
C PRO A 297 -6.63 -12.87 -9.87
N LYS A 298 -5.60 -12.94 -9.02
CA LYS A 298 -5.77 -13.08 -7.56
C LYS A 298 -6.40 -11.84 -6.93
N GLU A 299 -6.05 -10.65 -7.40
CA GLU A 299 -6.69 -9.40 -6.95
C GLU A 299 -8.16 -9.35 -7.40
N MET A 300 -8.50 -9.90 -8.57
CA MET A 300 -9.87 -10.05 -9.06
C MET A 300 -10.71 -11.02 -8.20
N GLU A 301 -10.13 -12.14 -7.79
CA GLU A 301 -10.79 -13.12 -6.90
C GLU A 301 -11.00 -12.57 -5.47
N ASN A 302 -10.07 -11.76 -4.98
CA ASN A 302 -10.13 -11.13 -3.66
C ASN A 302 -10.99 -9.85 -3.60
N ALA A 303 -11.64 -9.42 -4.70
CA ALA A 303 -12.44 -8.20 -4.72
C ALA A 303 -13.67 -8.30 -3.78
N ASP A 304 -14.03 -7.19 -3.11
CA ASP A 304 -15.19 -7.14 -2.20
C ASP A 304 -16.48 -7.60 -2.90
N HIS A 305 -16.67 -7.21 -4.16
CA HIS A 305 -17.69 -7.75 -5.05
C HIS A 305 -17.08 -8.03 -6.42
N ARG A 306 -17.51 -9.11 -7.07
CA ARG A 306 -17.09 -9.50 -8.44
C ARG A 306 -18.31 -9.76 -9.30
N ILE A 307 -18.27 -9.31 -10.56
CA ILE A 307 -19.35 -9.47 -11.52
C ILE A 307 -18.76 -10.02 -12.81
N SER A 308 -19.19 -11.20 -13.24
CA SER A 308 -18.67 -11.87 -14.45
C SER A 308 -19.80 -12.50 -15.25
N GLY A 309 -19.85 -12.30 -16.56
CA GLY A 309 -20.92 -12.80 -17.41
C GLY A 309 -20.89 -12.31 -18.85
N GLU A 310 -21.85 -12.77 -19.63
CA GLU A 310 -21.91 -12.56 -21.08
C GLU A 310 -23.20 -11.83 -21.48
N PHE A 311 -23.07 -10.96 -22.47
CA PHE A 311 -24.17 -10.31 -23.18
C PHE A 311 -24.37 -11.03 -24.51
N ASP A 312 -25.60 -11.48 -24.76
CA ASP A 312 -25.93 -12.17 -26.00
C ASP A 312 -26.13 -11.21 -27.19
N GLU A 313 -26.49 -11.75 -28.35
CA GLU A 313 -26.72 -10.98 -29.58
C GLU A 313 -27.82 -9.92 -29.42
N TYR A 314 -28.77 -10.11 -28.51
CA TYR A 314 -29.86 -9.18 -28.18
C TYR A 314 -29.47 -8.18 -27.07
N GLY A 315 -28.24 -8.25 -26.56
CA GLY A 315 -27.73 -7.39 -25.48
C GLY A 315 -28.28 -7.74 -24.09
N GLN A 316 -28.84 -8.94 -23.91
CA GLN A 316 -29.29 -9.40 -22.60
C GLN A 316 -28.10 -10.00 -21.84
N PHE A 317 -27.90 -9.59 -20.58
CA PHE A 317 -26.84 -10.12 -19.73
C PHE A 317 -27.26 -11.41 -19.04
N ARG A 318 -26.34 -12.38 -18.97
CA ARG A 318 -26.41 -13.55 -18.08
C ARG A 318 -25.06 -13.76 -17.42
N GLY A 319 -25.02 -13.89 -16.10
CA GLY A 319 -23.76 -14.09 -15.39
C GLY A 319 -23.89 -14.35 -13.89
N THR A 320 -22.75 -14.27 -13.20
CA THR A 320 -22.65 -14.39 -11.75
C THR A 320 -22.30 -13.05 -11.13
N ILE A 321 -23.03 -12.66 -10.09
CA ILE A 321 -22.75 -11.48 -9.26
C ILE A 321 -22.42 -11.96 -7.86
N SER A 322 -21.19 -11.71 -7.39
CA SER A 322 -20.72 -12.05 -6.06
C SER A 322 -20.63 -10.80 -5.18
N VAL A 323 -21.29 -10.81 -4.02
CA VAL A 323 -21.32 -9.70 -3.06
C VAL A 323 -20.78 -10.19 -1.72
N TYR A 324 -19.57 -9.75 -1.33
CA TYR A 324 -18.87 -10.20 -0.13
C TYR A 324 -18.77 -11.74 -0.03
N GLY A 325 -18.48 -12.38 -1.16
CA GLY A 325 -18.35 -13.82 -1.30
C GLY A 325 -19.66 -14.60 -1.51
N GLU A 326 -20.83 -13.98 -1.38
CA GLU A 326 -22.10 -14.62 -1.73
C GLU A 326 -22.38 -14.48 -3.23
N ALA A 327 -22.38 -15.61 -3.95
CA ALA A 327 -22.51 -15.65 -5.40
C ALA A 327 -23.96 -15.93 -5.86
N HIS A 328 -24.52 -14.99 -6.60
CA HIS A 328 -25.79 -15.10 -7.32
C HIS A 328 -25.51 -15.51 -8.77
N SER A 329 -25.52 -16.82 -9.04
CA SER A 329 -25.31 -17.40 -10.37
C SER A 329 -26.55 -17.27 -11.27
N ASP A 330 -26.34 -17.28 -12.59
CA ASP A 330 -27.39 -17.16 -13.62
C ASP A 330 -28.28 -15.91 -13.51
N HIS A 331 -27.75 -14.82 -12.94
CA HIS A 331 -28.44 -13.55 -12.85
C HIS A 331 -28.65 -12.94 -14.24
N ILE A 332 -29.90 -12.58 -14.55
CA ILE A 332 -30.30 -12.00 -15.84
C ILE A 332 -30.59 -10.51 -15.68
N ILE A 333 -29.99 -9.68 -16.54
CA ILE A 333 -30.31 -8.25 -16.65
C ILE A 333 -30.72 -7.94 -18.07
N ASN A 334 -31.97 -7.50 -18.20
CA ASN A 334 -32.60 -7.27 -19.49
C ASN A 334 -32.32 -5.85 -20.02
N TRP A 335 -31.99 -5.74 -21.31
CA TRP A 335 -31.87 -4.47 -22.03
C TRP A 335 -33.07 -4.29 -22.97
N ARG A 336 -33.81 -3.18 -22.81
CA ARG A 336 -35.13 -2.99 -23.43
C ARG A 336 -35.13 -2.15 -24.71
N ASP A 337 -34.07 -1.40 -25.01
CA ASP A 337 -34.02 -0.51 -26.20
C ASP A 337 -33.72 -1.26 -27.52
N GLY A 338 -33.74 -2.60 -27.51
CA GLY A 338 -33.40 -3.46 -28.64
C GLY A 338 -34.56 -3.81 -29.58
N ASP A 339 -35.81 -3.54 -29.19
CA ASP A 339 -37.03 -3.83 -29.96
C ASP A 339 -37.10 -5.27 -30.55
N GLY A 340 -36.57 -6.26 -29.82
CA GLY A 340 -36.52 -7.68 -30.24
C GLY A 340 -35.54 -8.00 -31.38
N LYS A 341 -34.62 -7.08 -31.72
CA LYS A 341 -33.71 -7.23 -32.87
C LYS A 341 -32.26 -7.45 -32.41
N PRO A 342 -31.49 -8.33 -33.09
CA PRO A 342 -30.07 -8.49 -32.82
C PRO A 342 -29.32 -7.15 -32.90
N THR A 343 -28.44 -6.94 -31.93
CA THR A 343 -27.63 -5.73 -31.80
C THR A 343 -26.62 -5.64 -32.93
N ARG A 344 -26.25 -4.41 -33.30
CA ARG A 344 -25.14 -4.16 -34.22
C ARG A 344 -23.78 -4.22 -33.53
N CYS A 345 -23.72 -4.21 -32.19
CA CYS A 345 -22.45 -4.47 -31.49
C CYS A 345 -22.09 -5.95 -31.46
N GLY A 346 -23.05 -6.87 -31.54
CA GLY A 346 -22.81 -8.30 -31.35
C GLY A 346 -22.66 -8.68 -29.86
N PRO A 347 -22.56 -9.97 -29.54
CA PRO A 347 -22.37 -10.47 -28.17
C PRO A 347 -20.99 -10.09 -27.61
N PHE A 348 -20.86 -9.95 -26.30
CA PHE A 348 -19.60 -9.60 -25.64
C PHE A 348 -19.57 -10.03 -24.17
N ARG A 349 -18.38 -10.15 -23.57
CA ARG A 349 -18.23 -10.58 -22.16
C ARG A 349 -17.82 -9.42 -21.26
N ILE A 350 -18.18 -9.47 -19.98
CA ILE A 350 -17.65 -8.61 -18.91
C ILE A 350 -17.14 -9.45 -17.74
N ASP A 351 -16.01 -9.08 -17.16
CA ASP A 351 -15.56 -9.54 -15.83
C ASP A 351 -14.94 -8.36 -15.08
N MET A 352 -15.41 -8.08 -13.87
CA MET A 352 -14.98 -6.93 -13.10
C MET A 352 -15.03 -7.15 -11.59
N GLY A 353 -14.04 -6.61 -10.91
CA GLY A 353 -13.97 -6.50 -9.47
C GLY A 353 -14.31 -5.08 -9.03
N THR A 354 -14.86 -4.95 -7.83
CA THR A 354 -15.02 -3.66 -7.14
C THR A 354 -14.57 -3.78 -5.69
N ILE A 355 -13.88 -2.75 -5.21
CA ILE A 355 -13.38 -2.68 -3.82
C ILE A 355 -14.00 -1.46 -3.14
N GLN A 356 -14.35 -1.63 -1.86
CA GLN A 356 -14.95 -0.57 -1.06
C GLN A 356 -13.93 0.54 -0.80
N GLY A 357 -14.32 1.79 -1.04
CA GLY A 357 -13.37 2.92 -0.93
C GLY A 357 -12.95 3.28 0.50
N GLU A 358 -13.57 2.70 1.53
CA GLU A 358 -13.19 2.87 2.93
C GLU A 358 -12.89 1.50 3.53
N ALA A 359 -11.74 1.33 4.20
CA ALA A 359 -11.32 0.05 4.78
C ALA A 359 -12.37 -0.55 5.73
N ARG A 360 -13.08 0.30 6.50
CA ARG A 360 -14.17 -0.11 7.42
C ARG A 360 -15.36 -0.80 6.74
N ASN A 361 -15.49 -0.69 5.42
CA ASN A 361 -16.56 -1.33 4.66
C ASN A 361 -16.02 -2.49 3.80
N SER A 362 -14.69 -2.67 3.72
CA SER A 362 -14.06 -3.74 2.94
C SER A 362 -13.89 -5.01 3.77
N THR A 363 -13.83 -6.14 3.09
CA THR A 363 -13.46 -7.45 3.64
C THR A 363 -11.95 -7.72 3.56
N LEU A 364 -11.21 -6.88 2.82
CA LEU A 364 -9.75 -6.98 2.69
C LEU A 364 -9.01 -6.58 3.98
N PRO A 365 -7.87 -7.22 4.30
CA PRO A 365 -6.93 -6.74 5.32
C PRO A 365 -6.48 -5.30 5.04
N LEU A 366 -6.21 -4.52 6.10
CA LEU A 366 -5.87 -3.09 5.99
C LEU A 366 -4.71 -2.78 5.02
N GLU A 367 -3.66 -3.60 5.01
CA GLU A 367 -2.51 -3.42 4.11
C GLU A 367 -2.86 -3.72 2.64
N GLU A 368 -3.63 -4.77 2.39
CA GLU A 368 -4.06 -5.15 1.05
C GLU A 368 -5.12 -4.18 0.50
N HIS A 369 -6.02 -3.71 1.36
CA HIS A 369 -6.96 -2.62 1.06
C HIS A 369 -6.23 -1.34 0.63
N ALA A 370 -5.23 -0.91 1.41
CA ALA A 370 -4.44 0.27 1.09
C ALA A 370 -3.69 0.11 -0.25
N ARG A 371 -3.03 -1.05 -0.48
CA ARG A 371 -2.37 -1.37 -1.76
C ARG A 371 -3.34 -1.29 -2.94
N MET A 372 -4.52 -1.90 -2.80
CA MET A 372 -5.55 -1.92 -3.85
C MET A 372 -6.14 -0.54 -4.11
N VAL A 373 -6.38 0.28 -3.09
CA VAL A 373 -6.88 1.66 -3.27
C VAL A 373 -5.85 2.53 -4.00
N THR A 374 -4.55 2.44 -3.68
CA THR A 374 -3.52 3.15 -4.44
C THR A 374 -3.49 2.70 -5.91
N LYS A 375 -3.57 1.38 -6.17
CA LYS A 375 -3.63 0.83 -7.54
C LYS A 375 -4.88 1.31 -8.30
N LEU A 376 -6.05 1.29 -7.67
CA LEU A 376 -7.32 1.76 -8.24
C LEU A 376 -7.38 3.27 -8.48
N ASN A 377 -6.70 4.09 -7.66
CA ASN A 377 -6.59 5.53 -7.92
C ASN A 377 -5.72 5.83 -9.15
N ARG A 378 -4.64 5.05 -9.36
CA ARG A 378 -3.75 5.21 -10.52
C ARG A 378 -4.39 4.69 -11.81
N MET A 379 -4.97 3.49 -11.78
CA MET A 379 -5.38 2.74 -12.98
C MET A 379 -6.74 2.02 -12.89
N GLY A 380 -7.59 2.34 -11.91
CA GLY A 380 -8.95 1.78 -11.84
C GLY A 380 -9.81 2.19 -13.05
N GLY A 381 -10.58 1.26 -13.61
CA GLY A 381 -11.25 1.49 -14.88
C GLY A 381 -12.04 0.30 -15.41
N LEU A 382 -12.87 0.56 -16.42
CA LEU A 382 -13.44 -0.47 -17.29
C LEU A 382 -12.73 -0.43 -18.64
N TYR A 383 -11.92 -1.46 -18.88
CA TYR A 383 -11.08 -1.67 -20.04
C TYR A 383 -11.89 -2.37 -21.15
N ILE A 384 -11.56 -2.13 -22.41
CA ILE A 384 -12.06 -2.93 -23.54
C ILE A 384 -10.87 -3.64 -24.18
N TYR A 385 -10.96 -4.96 -24.29
CA TYR A 385 -9.98 -5.80 -24.99
C TYR A 385 -10.63 -6.42 -26.21
N ARG A 386 -9.97 -6.31 -27.36
CA ARG A 386 -10.36 -6.94 -28.62
C ARG A 386 -9.36 -8.02 -28.98
N ASP A 387 -9.83 -9.27 -29.07
CA ASP A 387 -8.99 -10.44 -29.33
C ASP A 387 -7.76 -10.52 -28.38
N GLY A 388 -7.95 -10.10 -27.11
CA GLY A 388 -6.90 -10.07 -26.07
C GLY A 388 -6.03 -8.80 -26.02
N ILE A 389 -6.19 -7.84 -26.94
CA ILE A 389 -5.42 -6.59 -27.00
C ILE A 389 -6.27 -5.38 -26.58
N ARG A 390 -5.71 -4.50 -25.74
CA ARG A 390 -6.41 -3.32 -25.23
C ARG A 390 -6.73 -2.27 -26.31
N ILE A 391 -7.96 -1.78 -26.29
CA ILE A 391 -8.41 -0.64 -27.10
C ILE A 391 -8.37 0.64 -26.24
N LEU A 392 -7.52 1.60 -26.61
CA LEU A 392 -7.50 2.92 -25.98
C LEU A 392 -8.67 3.80 -26.43
N PRO A 393 -9.12 4.77 -25.61
CA PRO A 393 -8.65 5.10 -24.27
C PRO A 393 -9.44 4.37 -23.15
N TYR A 394 -10.08 3.23 -23.44
CA TYR A 394 -10.86 2.50 -22.45
C TYR A 394 -9.95 1.95 -21.34
N GLY A 395 -10.40 2.08 -20.08
CA GLY A 395 -9.61 1.81 -18.88
C GLY A 395 -8.89 3.03 -18.27
N ASP A 396 -8.90 4.21 -18.90
CA ASP A 396 -8.39 5.44 -18.28
C ASP A 396 -9.38 6.02 -17.24
N THR A 397 -8.90 6.31 -16.03
CA THR A 397 -9.66 6.95 -14.94
C THR A 397 -10.27 8.30 -15.32
N ASP A 398 -9.64 9.04 -16.24
CA ASP A 398 -10.12 10.37 -16.67
C ASP A 398 -11.12 10.28 -17.85
N PHE A 399 -11.37 9.10 -18.43
CA PHE A 399 -12.25 8.91 -19.58
C PHE A 399 -13.61 8.28 -19.22
N ASP A 400 -14.54 9.08 -18.68
CA ASP A 400 -15.88 8.61 -18.29
C ASP A 400 -16.83 8.37 -19.48
N TRP A 401 -16.56 7.32 -20.25
CA TRP A 401 -17.31 6.96 -21.45
C TRP A 401 -18.69 6.34 -21.18
N LEU A 402 -18.98 5.91 -19.94
CA LEU A 402 -20.27 5.37 -19.53
C LEU A 402 -21.11 6.35 -18.70
N ASP A 403 -20.59 7.55 -18.39
CA ASP A 403 -21.16 8.52 -17.45
C ASP A 403 -21.33 7.97 -16.01
N ILE A 404 -20.44 7.08 -15.56
CA ILE A 404 -20.45 6.48 -14.22
C ILE A 404 -20.20 7.54 -13.14
N GLU A 405 -19.13 8.32 -13.27
CA GLU A 405 -18.80 9.39 -12.31
C GLU A 405 -19.80 10.55 -12.42
N ILE A 406 -20.20 10.89 -13.65
CA ILE A 406 -21.24 11.91 -13.91
C ILE A 406 -22.58 11.52 -13.27
N ARG A 407 -22.94 10.24 -13.20
CA ARG A 407 -24.14 9.80 -12.45
C ARG A 407 -23.89 9.77 -10.94
N ARG A 408 -22.73 9.28 -10.49
CA ARG A 408 -22.35 9.23 -9.07
C ARG A 408 -22.47 10.60 -8.39
N THR A 409 -22.05 11.68 -9.04
CA THR A 409 -22.20 13.06 -8.52
C THR A 409 -23.66 13.51 -8.33
N LYS A 410 -24.63 12.89 -9.01
CA LYS A 410 -26.06 13.16 -8.84
C LYS A 410 -26.69 12.39 -7.67
N GLY A 411 -26.02 11.39 -7.13
CA GLY A 411 -26.52 10.58 -6.02
C GLY A 411 -25.75 9.27 -5.83
N ALA A 412 -24.69 9.31 -5.02
CA ALA A 412 -23.80 8.16 -4.80
C ALA A 412 -24.48 6.94 -4.12
N GLY A 413 -25.60 7.14 -3.43
CA GLY A 413 -26.41 6.03 -2.89
C GLY A 413 -27.28 5.31 -3.93
N PHE A 414 -27.65 6.00 -5.02
CA PHE A 414 -28.41 5.41 -6.13
C PHE A 414 -27.49 4.84 -7.22
N TYR A 415 -26.33 5.47 -7.42
CA TYR A 415 -25.30 5.10 -8.39
C TYR A 415 -24.02 4.65 -7.65
N PHE A 416 -23.96 3.36 -7.36
CA PHE A 416 -22.94 2.75 -6.49
C PHE A 416 -21.50 2.80 -7.03
N PHE A 417 -21.32 2.58 -8.35
CA PHE A 417 -20.00 2.37 -8.97
C PHE A 417 -19.15 3.66 -9.12
N SER A 418 -17.84 3.49 -9.29
CA SER A 418 -16.85 4.53 -9.58
C SER A 418 -15.64 3.89 -10.25
N TYR A 419 -15.02 4.56 -11.24
CA TYR A 419 -13.80 4.05 -11.88
C TYR A 419 -12.63 3.90 -10.90
N ARG A 420 -12.56 4.75 -9.89
CA ARG A 420 -11.55 4.65 -8.81
C ARG A 420 -11.85 3.53 -7.79
N ARG A 421 -12.85 2.70 -8.05
CA ARG A 421 -13.26 1.56 -7.21
C ARG A 421 -13.46 0.27 -7.98
N ILE A 422 -13.52 0.33 -9.31
CA ILE A 422 -13.68 -0.84 -10.17
C ILE A 422 -12.42 -1.10 -10.99
N PHE A 423 -12.20 -2.36 -11.32
CA PHE A 423 -11.21 -2.81 -12.28
C PHE A 423 -11.85 -3.94 -13.06
N GLY A 424 -12.02 -3.77 -14.37
CA GLY A 424 -12.84 -4.66 -15.16
C GLY A 424 -12.49 -4.68 -16.64
N VAL A 425 -12.73 -5.81 -17.28
CA VAL A 425 -12.57 -6.04 -18.72
C VAL A 425 -13.93 -6.22 -19.35
N VAL A 426 -14.13 -5.57 -20.50
CA VAL A 426 -15.11 -5.98 -21.51
C VAL A 426 -14.34 -6.65 -22.65
N SER A 427 -14.54 -7.95 -22.85
CA SER A 427 -13.91 -8.72 -23.93
C SER A 427 -14.81 -8.74 -25.16
N ILE A 428 -14.26 -8.33 -26.31
CA ILE A 428 -14.90 -8.38 -27.63
C ILE A 428 -13.98 -9.11 -28.63
N SER A 429 -14.54 -9.58 -29.74
CA SER A 429 -13.78 -10.21 -30.83
C SER A 429 -13.87 -9.40 -32.13
N ARG A 430 -12.99 -9.67 -33.09
CA ARG A 430 -13.16 -9.20 -34.49
C ARG A 430 -14.23 -9.97 -35.26
N ALA A 431 -14.50 -11.22 -34.90
CA ALA A 431 -15.47 -12.08 -35.58
C ALA A 431 -16.91 -11.64 -35.31
N ASP A 432 -17.25 -11.44 -34.03
CA ASP A 432 -18.62 -11.21 -33.57
C ASP A 432 -18.96 -9.72 -33.54
N ASN A 433 -17.98 -8.86 -33.23
CA ASN A 433 -18.18 -7.42 -33.05
C ASN A 433 -17.65 -6.57 -34.23
N GLY A 434 -17.65 -7.12 -35.45
CA GLY A 434 -17.03 -6.49 -36.63
C GLY A 434 -17.53 -5.07 -36.99
N ALA A 435 -18.74 -4.70 -36.57
CA ALA A 435 -19.28 -3.35 -36.78
C ALA A 435 -18.79 -2.30 -35.77
N LEU A 436 -18.08 -2.69 -34.70
CA LEU A 436 -17.32 -1.77 -33.84
C LEU A 436 -16.03 -1.35 -34.57
N GLN A 437 -16.11 -0.22 -35.27
CA GLN A 437 -15.00 0.36 -36.04
C GLN A 437 -14.20 1.34 -35.18
N GLU A 438 -12.88 1.18 -35.14
CA GLU A 438 -11.97 2.12 -34.49
C GLU A 438 -11.88 3.44 -35.28
N LYS A 439 -11.72 4.57 -34.58
CA LYS A 439 -11.43 5.86 -35.23
C LYS A 439 -10.05 5.82 -35.90
N ALA A 440 -9.90 6.59 -36.98
CA ALA A 440 -8.58 6.82 -37.61
C ALA A 440 -7.55 7.37 -36.61
N GLY A 441 -7.97 8.27 -35.71
CA GLY A 441 -7.13 8.83 -34.65
C GLY A 441 -6.81 7.91 -33.47
N ARG A 442 -7.26 6.65 -33.48
CA ARG A 442 -7.07 5.64 -32.42
C ARG A 442 -7.61 5.99 -31.01
N GLU A 443 -8.35 7.08 -30.88
CA GLU A 443 -9.08 7.47 -29.66
C GLU A 443 -10.45 6.74 -29.56
N GLY A 444 -10.44 5.41 -29.47
CA GLY A 444 -11.63 4.58 -29.30
C GLY A 444 -12.48 4.41 -30.56
N PHE A 445 -13.74 4.00 -30.38
CA PHE A 445 -14.64 3.65 -31.48
C PHE A 445 -15.32 4.86 -32.15
N ALA A 446 -15.66 4.69 -33.43
CA ALA A 446 -16.52 5.58 -34.17
C ALA A 446 -17.93 5.63 -33.55
N GLN A 447 -18.56 6.81 -33.52
CA GLN A 447 -19.87 7.05 -32.86
C GLN A 447 -21.08 6.52 -33.67
N ASN A 448 -20.94 5.32 -34.22
CA ASN A 448 -21.94 4.61 -35.02
C ASN A 448 -23.01 3.94 -34.13
N LEU A 449 -24.00 3.27 -34.74
CA LEU A 449 -25.09 2.60 -34.01
C LEU A 449 -24.57 1.49 -33.08
N ALA A 450 -23.61 0.68 -33.54
CA ALA A 450 -23.03 -0.41 -32.75
C ALA A 450 -22.39 0.12 -31.45
N TYR A 451 -21.57 1.17 -31.52
CA TYR A 451 -20.99 1.78 -30.33
C TYR A 451 -22.04 2.37 -29.38
N ARG A 452 -23.10 2.97 -29.92
CA ARG A 452 -24.22 3.50 -29.10
C ARG A 452 -24.98 2.39 -28.38
N GLN A 453 -25.21 1.24 -29.03
CA GLN A 453 -25.85 0.08 -28.42
C GLN A 453 -24.98 -0.51 -27.31
N LEU A 454 -23.69 -0.80 -27.57
CA LEU A 454 -22.73 -1.23 -26.54
C LEU A 454 -22.75 -0.32 -25.30
N ARG A 455 -22.72 1.00 -25.54
CA ARG A 455 -22.78 2.02 -24.49
C ARG A 455 -24.14 2.04 -23.75
N SER A 456 -25.27 1.79 -24.43
CA SER A 456 -26.59 1.73 -23.79
C SER A 456 -26.75 0.48 -22.92
N ILE A 457 -26.35 -0.68 -23.45
CA ILE A 457 -26.38 -1.98 -22.76
C ILE A 457 -25.59 -1.90 -21.46
N LEU A 458 -24.32 -1.46 -21.51
CA LEU A 458 -23.47 -1.33 -20.33
C LEU A 458 -24.00 -0.28 -19.33
N LYS A 459 -24.56 0.85 -19.80
CA LYS A 459 -25.19 1.84 -18.92
C LYS A 459 -26.40 1.26 -18.18
N ASN A 460 -27.28 0.57 -18.88
CA ASN A 460 -28.42 -0.12 -18.27
C ASN A 460 -27.93 -1.15 -17.25
N PHE A 461 -26.97 -2.00 -17.64
CA PHE A 461 -26.35 -2.99 -16.77
C PHE A 461 -25.86 -2.40 -15.43
N PHE A 462 -24.99 -1.38 -15.46
CA PHE A 462 -24.51 -0.76 -14.22
C PHE A 462 -25.62 -0.11 -13.36
N ILE A 463 -26.69 0.38 -13.98
CA ILE A 463 -27.84 0.96 -13.26
C ILE A 463 -28.70 -0.14 -12.62
N GLN A 464 -28.89 -1.29 -13.29
CA GLN A 464 -29.67 -2.41 -12.77
C GLN A 464 -28.87 -3.18 -11.71
N VAL A 465 -27.60 -3.52 -11.91
CA VAL A 465 -26.78 -4.15 -10.84
C VAL A 465 -26.76 -3.29 -9.57
N ALA A 466 -26.70 -1.96 -9.70
CA ALA A 466 -26.80 -1.06 -8.57
C ALA A 466 -28.17 -1.16 -7.86
N ALA A 467 -29.28 -1.24 -8.61
CA ALA A 467 -30.62 -1.43 -8.07
C ALA A 467 -30.75 -2.79 -7.35
N ASP A 468 -30.33 -3.85 -8.04
CA ASP A 468 -30.48 -5.24 -7.63
C ASP A 468 -29.73 -5.53 -6.32
N PHE A 469 -28.51 -5.00 -6.12
CA PHE A 469 -27.63 -5.42 -5.01
C PHE A 469 -27.10 -4.32 -4.08
N PHE A 470 -27.14 -3.04 -4.49
CA PHE A 470 -26.35 -1.99 -3.82
C PHE A 470 -27.13 -0.77 -3.30
N ARG A 471 -28.43 -0.66 -3.62
CA ARG A 471 -29.31 0.39 -3.05
C ARG A 471 -29.96 -0.06 -1.74
N GLU A 472 -30.52 0.90 -1.00
CA GLU A 472 -31.24 0.65 0.25
C GLU A 472 -32.59 -0.07 0.05
N ASP A 473 -33.16 0.03 -1.15
CA ASP A 473 -34.38 -0.67 -1.60
C ASP A 473 -34.09 -1.98 -2.38
N SER A 474 -32.83 -2.46 -2.35
CA SER A 474 -32.42 -3.70 -3.01
C SER A 474 -33.19 -4.92 -2.47
N PRO A 475 -33.58 -5.87 -3.35
CA PRO A 475 -34.15 -7.14 -2.93
C PRO A 475 -33.13 -8.09 -2.25
N HIS A 476 -31.84 -7.80 -2.31
CA HIS A 476 -30.76 -8.60 -1.74
C HIS A 476 -30.09 -7.87 -0.55
N GLU A 477 -30.53 -8.17 0.69
CA GLU A 477 -30.05 -7.44 1.89
C GLU A 477 -28.56 -7.63 2.21
N LYS A 478 -27.87 -8.65 1.65
CA LYS A 478 -26.51 -9.05 2.02
C LYS A 478 -25.50 -7.89 2.05
N PHE A 479 -25.61 -6.96 1.09
CA PHE A 479 -24.78 -5.75 1.07
C PHE A 479 -25.03 -4.84 2.28
N ALA A 480 -26.30 -4.59 2.61
CA ALA A 480 -26.71 -3.75 3.72
C ALA A 480 -26.44 -4.41 5.09
N GLU A 481 -26.72 -5.71 5.22
CA GLU A 481 -26.41 -6.52 6.40
C GLU A 481 -24.91 -6.47 6.71
N LYS A 482 -24.06 -6.81 5.72
CA LYS A 482 -22.61 -6.89 5.94
C LYS A 482 -22.00 -5.52 6.21
N ARG A 483 -22.50 -4.46 5.54
CA ARG A 483 -22.09 -3.08 5.84
C ARG A 483 -22.48 -2.69 7.27
N ALA A 484 -23.70 -3.02 7.72
CA ALA A 484 -24.15 -2.75 9.08
C ALA A 484 -23.38 -3.56 10.14
N GLU A 485 -23.00 -4.81 9.84
CA GLU A 485 -22.13 -5.63 10.68
C GLU A 485 -20.75 -4.96 10.85
N LEU A 486 -20.09 -4.60 9.73
CA LEU A 486 -18.78 -3.96 9.72
C LEU A 486 -18.81 -2.57 10.39
N GLU A 487 -19.84 -1.75 10.13
CA GLU A 487 -20.07 -0.48 10.82
C GLU A 487 -20.23 -0.66 12.34
N ARG A 488 -21.00 -1.68 12.78
CA ARG A 488 -21.14 -2.02 14.22
C ARG A 488 -19.83 -2.46 14.84
N LEU A 489 -19.03 -3.28 14.15
CA LEU A 489 -17.72 -3.74 14.61
C LEU A 489 -16.73 -2.58 14.73
N GLU A 490 -16.66 -1.69 13.75
CA GLU A 490 -15.80 -0.49 13.80
C GLU A 490 -16.29 0.53 14.84
N GLU A 491 -17.60 0.72 15.02
CA GLU A 491 -18.13 1.52 16.11
C GLU A 491 -17.81 0.93 17.48
N ALA A 492 -17.93 -0.38 17.65
CA ALA A 492 -17.53 -1.08 18.86
C ALA A 492 -16.02 -0.89 19.11
N ARG A 493 -15.16 -1.11 18.10
CA ARG A 493 -13.70 -0.87 18.14
C ARG A 493 -13.37 0.57 18.52
N ARG A 494 -14.04 1.57 17.95
CA ARG A 494 -13.84 3.00 18.28
C ARG A 494 -14.28 3.36 19.69
N ARG A 495 -15.50 2.95 20.08
CA ARG A 495 -16.04 3.15 21.45
C ARG A 495 -15.12 2.48 22.48
N ARG A 496 -14.65 1.26 22.19
CA ARG A 496 -13.69 0.48 23.00
C ARG A 496 -12.34 1.17 23.09
N LYS A 497 -11.72 1.58 21.96
CA LYS A 497 -10.45 2.31 21.93
C LYS A 497 -10.51 3.59 22.76
N LYS A 498 -11.58 4.38 22.61
CA LYS A 498 -11.81 5.59 23.43
C LYS A 498 -11.93 5.27 24.92
N GLN A 499 -12.74 4.26 25.30
CA GLN A 499 -12.86 3.82 26.69
C GLN A 499 -11.54 3.30 27.28
N VAL A 500 -10.76 2.54 26.51
CA VAL A 500 -9.44 2.01 26.91
C VAL A 500 -8.46 3.16 27.12
N THR A 501 -8.36 4.11 26.19
CA THR A 501 -7.49 5.29 26.32
C THR A 501 -7.87 6.13 27.54
N THR A 502 -9.16 6.41 27.77
CA THR A 502 -9.61 7.16 28.96
C THR A 502 -9.33 6.40 30.26
N LYS A 503 -9.63 5.10 30.33
CA LYS A 503 -9.35 4.28 31.53
C LYS A 503 -7.85 4.17 31.84
N ARG A 504 -7.00 3.98 30.81
CA ARG A 504 -5.53 3.99 30.95
C ARG A 504 -5.02 5.37 31.42
N GLY A 505 -5.58 6.47 30.89
CA GLY A 505 -5.21 7.83 31.27
C GLY A 505 -5.58 8.21 32.72
N ASN A 506 -6.77 7.78 33.19
CA ASN A 506 -7.20 7.97 34.57
C ASN A 506 -6.29 7.19 35.53
N LEU A 507 -6.09 5.89 35.30
CA LEU A 507 -5.22 5.04 36.12
C LEU A 507 -3.78 5.60 36.20
N LYS A 508 -3.24 6.10 35.08
CA LYS A 508 -1.94 6.77 35.06
C LYS A 508 -1.91 7.97 36.03
N THR A 509 -2.92 8.84 35.95
CA THR A 509 -3.02 10.04 36.80
C THR A 509 -3.17 9.67 38.28
N GLU A 510 -3.94 8.62 38.57
CA GLU A 510 -4.15 8.08 39.92
C GLU A 510 -2.85 7.50 40.50
N LEU A 511 -2.10 6.71 39.74
CA LEU A 511 -0.79 6.17 40.13
C LEU A 511 0.25 7.29 40.34
N GLU A 512 0.32 8.28 39.43
CA GLU A 512 1.18 9.46 39.57
C GLU A 512 0.78 10.38 40.76
N GLY A 513 -0.46 10.27 41.24
CA GLY A 513 -0.93 10.87 42.49
C GLY A 513 -0.44 10.07 43.70
N PHE A 514 -0.75 8.77 43.75
CA PHE A 514 -0.36 7.87 44.85
C PHE A 514 1.16 7.90 45.12
N PHE A 515 1.99 7.75 44.09
CA PHE A 515 3.45 7.73 44.27
C PHE A 515 3.98 9.06 44.82
N ARG A 516 3.36 10.17 44.45
CA ARG A 516 3.72 11.50 44.97
C ARG A 516 3.41 11.62 46.46
N ASP A 517 2.25 11.14 46.90
CA ASP A 517 1.87 11.21 48.31
C ASP A 517 2.70 10.24 49.17
N TYR A 518 3.01 9.06 48.62
CA TYR A 518 3.89 8.06 49.23
C TYR A 518 5.34 8.54 49.36
N ASP A 519 5.96 9.05 48.28
CA ASP A 519 7.31 9.62 48.30
C ASP A 519 7.43 10.78 49.31
N ASN A 520 6.36 11.57 49.50
CA ASN A 520 6.30 12.66 50.49
C ASN A 520 5.96 12.18 51.93
N SER A 521 5.86 10.86 52.16
CA SER A 521 5.49 10.26 53.46
C SER A 521 4.16 10.75 54.04
N LEU A 522 3.22 11.18 53.19
CA LEU A 522 1.94 11.73 53.61
C LEU A 522 1.04 10.70 54.35
N PRO A 523 0.89 9.44 53.87
CA PRO A 523 0.05 8.44 54.53
C PRO A 523 0.49 8.15 55.98
N ASN A 524 1.80 8.06 56.22
CA ASN A 524 2.35 7.81 57.55
C ASN A 524 2.03 8.93 58.55
N ARG A 525 2.04 10.19 58.08
CA ARG A 525 1.70 11.35 58.91
C ARG A 525 0.21 11.39 59.26
N GLU A 526 -0.65 11.09 58.28
CA GLU A 526 -2.11 11.04 58.50
C GLU A 526 -2.52 9.88 59.41
N GLY A 527 -1.90 8.70 59.25
CA GLY A 527 -2.13 7.55 60.13
C GLY A 527 -1.66 7.78 61.57
N SER A 528 -0.46 8.36 61.77
CA SER A 528 0.01 8.72 63.12
C SER A 528 -0.92 9.72 63.79
N ALA A 529 -1.32 10.78 63.08
CA ALA A 529 -2.26 11.77 63.62
C ALA A 529 -3.64 11.18 63.94
N LEU A 530 -4.06 10.09 63.28
CA LEU A 530 -5.28 9.35 63.62
C LEU A 530 -5.11 8.52 64.90
N VAL A 531 -3.96 7.85 65.09
CA VAL A 531 -3.61 7.18 66.36
C VAL A 531 -3.68 8.16 67.53
N ASP A 532 -3.03 9.32 67.39
CA ASP A 532 -2.95 10.33 68.45
C ASP A 532 -4.35 10.83 68.85
N ARG A 533 -5.21 11.18 67.86
CA ARG A 533 -6.60 11.59 68.10
C ARG A 533 -7.45 10.51 68.77
N ILE A 534 -7.29 9.24 68.39
CA ILE A 534 -8.03 8.13 69.01
C ILE A 534 -7.57 7.97 70.47
N GLY A 535 -6.27 8.09 70.74
CA GLY A 535 -5.69 8.01 72.09
C GLY A 535 -6.23 9.10 73.03
N GLU A 536 -6.12 10.38 72.64
CA GLU A 536 -6.63 11.52 73.42
C GLU A 536 -8.12 11.37 73.77
N ARG A 537 -8.91 10.88 72.81
CA ARG A 537 -10.36 10.71 72.97
C ARG A 537 -10.69 9.51 73.85
N LEU A 538 -9.96 8.40 73.73
CA LEU A 538 -10.08 7.24 74.61
C LEU A 538 -9.77 7.60 76.07
N GLU A 539 -8.74 8.41 76.32
CA GLU A 539 -8.41 8.91 77.66
C GLU A 539 -9.56 9.76 78.23
N SER A 540 -10.10 10.69 77.44
CA SER A 540 -11.22 11.55 77.88
C SER A 540 -12.46 10.75 78.30
N VAL A 541 -12.81 9.70 77.55
CA VAL A 541 -13.97 8.83 77.85
C VAL A 541 -13.74 8.01 79.13
N SER A 542 -12.50 7.62 79.45
CA SER A 542 -12.19 6.97 80.74
C SER A 542 -12.23 7.88 81.97
N THR A 543 -12.53 9.18 81.82
CA THR A 543 -12.77 10.11 82.94
C THR A 543 -14.25 10.39 83.23
N LEU A 544 -15.17 9.77 82.49
CA LEU A 544 -16.62 9.91 82.69
C LEU A 544 -17.11 8.98 83.82
N GLU A 545 -17.89 9.54 84.76
CA GLU A 545 -18.45 8.79 85.91
C GLU A 545 -19.77 8.06 85.59
N ASP A 546 -20.44 8.40 84.47
CA ASP A 546 -21.72 7.80 84.05
C ASP A 546 -21.49 6.60 83.11
N PRO A 547 -21.88 5.36 83.50
CA PRO A 547 -21.70 4.17 82.68
C PRO A 547 -22.49 4.17 81.37
N GLU A 548 -23.68 4.78 81.31
CA GLU A 548 -24.49 4.79 80.07
C GLU A 548 -23.94 5.81 79.07
N ALA A 549 -23.54 7.00 79.54
CA ALA A 549 -22.87 7.99 78.69
C ALA A 549 -21.50 7.50 78.20
N ALA A 550 -20.71 6.84 79.06
CA ALA A 550 -19.44 6.23 78.66
C ALA A 550 -19.62 5.09 77.65
N ALA A 551 -20.68 4.26 77.80
CA ALA A 551 -21.01 3.23 76.82
C ALA A 551 -21.40 3.80 75.45
N ALA A 552 -22.18 4.88 75.43
CA ALA A 552 -22.57 5.56 74.20
C ALA A 552 -21.36 6.18 73.49
N GLU A 553 -20.51 6.94 74.18
CA GLU A 553 -19.32 7.55 73.59
C GLU A 553 -18.23 6.53 73.20
N LEU A 554 -18.10 5.39 73.89
CA LEU A 554 -17.23 4.30 73.42
C LEU A 554 -17.71 3.70 72.10
N LEU A 555 -19.02 3.52 71.92
CA LEU A 555 -19.62 3.00 70.68
C LEU A 555 -19.54 4.00 69.53
N ASP A 556 -19.73 5.29 69.81
CA ASP A 556 -19.58 6.35 68.81
C ASP A 556 -18.09 6.59 68.46
N LEU A 557 -17.16 6.50 69.42
CA LEU A 557 -15.72 6.51 69.17
C LEU A 557 -15.29 5.29 68.33
N GLU A 558 -15.77 4.08 68.64
CA GLU A 558 -15.51 2.87 67.83
C GLU A 558 -16.04 3.03 66.39
N THR A 559 -17.23 3.61 66.24
CA THR A 559 -17.87 3.84 64.94
C THR A 559 -17.12 4.89 64.12
N ASN A 560 -16.77 6.03 64.75
CA ASN A 560 -16.05 7.12 64.10
C ASN A 560 -14.61 6.73 63.75
N ALA A 561 -13.88 6.08 64.66
CA ALA A 561 -12.52 5.61 64.39
C ALA A 561 -12.48 4.56 63.26
N ARG A 562 -13.48 3.68 63.18
CA ARG A 562 -13.63 2.77 62.03
C ARG A 562 -13.98 3.51 60.73
N SER A 563 -14.74 4.61 60.78
CA SER A 563 -15.01 5.44 59.59
C SER A 563 -13.74 6.15 59.13
N GLU A 564 -13.02 6.85 60.03
CA GLU A 564 -11.79 7.57 59.70
C GLU A 564 -10.69 6.62 59.17
N LEU A 565 -10.51 5.43 59.76
CA LEU A 565 -9.58 4.42 59.22
C LEU A 565 -10.02 3.89 57.86
N LYS A 566 -11.34 3.70 57.65
CA LYS A 566 -11.88 3.25 56.37
C LYS A 566 -11.69 4.31 55.28
N GLU A 567 -11.99 5.57 55.58
CA GLU A 567 -11.78 6.72 54.68
C GLU A 567 -10.29 6.87 54.32
N LEU A 568 -9.39 6.69 55.30
CA LEU A 568 -7.95 6.74 55.07
C LEU A 568 -7.47 5.57 54.18
N ARG A 569 -7.98 4.34 54.38
CA ARG A 569 -7.72 3.19 53.48
C ARG A 569 -8.29 3.44 52.08
N GLU A 570 -9.51 3.95 51.96
CA GLU A 570 -10.17 4.23 50.67
C GLU A 570 -9.44 5.32 49.88
N LYS A 571 -8.91 6.36 50.56
CA LYS A 571 -8.11 7.43 49.95
C LYS A 571 -6.87 6.92 49.20
N TYR A 572 -6.22 5.86 49.69
CA TYR A 572 -5.02 5.26 49.09
C TYR A 572 -5.30 3.93 48.35
N SER A 573 -6.58 3.59 48.15
CA SER A 573 -7.03 2.37 47.46
C SER A 573 -7.39 2.66 45.99
N LEU A 574 -6.47 2.38 45.08
CA LEU A 574 -6.71 2.42 43.63
C LEU A 574 -7.38 1.13 43.16
N ALA A 575 -8.20 1.22 42.10
CA ALA A 575 -8.92 0.08 41.54
C ALA A 575 -8.46 -0.22 40.11
N ARG A 576 -8.01 -1.45 39.83
CA ARG A 576 -7.64 -1.86 38.47
C ARG A 576 -8.87 -1.81 37.55
N PRO A 577 -8.83 -1.11 36.41
CA PRO A 577 -9.95 -1.09 35.46
C PRO A 577 -10.23 -2.50 34.90
N ARG A 578 -11.42 -3.04 35.17
CA ARG A 578 -11.83 -4.35 34.63
C ARG A 578 -11.96 -4.33 33.11
N GLY A 579 -11.54 -5.43 32.48
CA GLY A 579 -11.61 -5.65 31.03
C GLY A 579 -10.78 -4.65 30.22
N VAL A 580 -9.59 -4.26 30.70
CA VAL A 580 -8.64 -3.40 30.00
C VAL A 580 -7.21 -3.91 30.24
N GLY A 581 -6.54 -4.35 29.18
CA GLY A 581 -5.09 -4.60 29.22
C GLY A 581 -4.33 -3.30 29.47
N LEU A 582 -3.35 -3.31 30.38
CA LEU A 582 -2.49 -2.16 30.62
C LEU A 582 -1.30 -2.22 29.65
N SER A 583 -0.64 -1.08 29.38
CA SER A 583 0.66 -1.12 28.71
C SER A 583 1.71 -1.68 29.66
N ALA A 584 2.81 -2.23 29.14
CA ALA A 584 3.88 -2.81 29.97
C ALA A 584 4.39 -1.86 31.08
N LYS A 585 4.43 -0.55 30.81
CA LYS A 585 4.71 0.46 31.83
C LYS A 585 3.65 0.51 32.94
N LEU A 586 2.36 0.63 32.58
CA LEU A 586 1.26 0.71 33.54
C LEU A 586 1.07 -0.59 34.34
N GLU A 587 1.35 -1.75 33.75
CA GLU A 587 1.32 -3.05 34.44
C GLU A 587 2.37 -3.11 35.55
N ARG A 588 3.58 -2.55 35.32
CA ARG A 588 4.62 -2.40 36.36
C ARG A 588 4.33 -1.31 37.38
N ASP A 589 3.85 -0.15 36.94
CA ASP A 589 3.43 0.92 37.85
C ASP A 589 2.32 0.39 38.79
N TRP A 590 1.41 -0.45 38.29
CA TRP A 590 0.43 -1.18 39.11
C TRP A 590 1.08 -2.18 40.08
N GLY A 591 2.05 -2.98 39.65
CA GLY A 591 2.79 -3.91 40.51
C GLY A 591 3.66 -3.23 41.58
N ASN A 592 4.12 -1.99 41.33
CA ASN A 592 4.77 -1.14 42.32
C ASN A 592 3.76 -0.64 43.35
N TYR A 593 2.64 -0.07 42.88
CA TYR A 593 1.52 0.35 43.73
C TYR A 593 1.06 -0.76 44.68
N GLN A 594 0.93 -2.01 44.21
CA GLN A 594 0.54 -3.14 45.06
C GLN A 594 1.54 -3.36 46.23
N ARG A 595 2.85 -3.34 45.96
CA ARG A 595 3.89 -3.52 46.99
C ARG A 595 3.94 -2.36 47.99
N ASP A 596 3.80 -1.13 47.52
CA ASP A 596 3.80 0.06 48.37
C ASP A 596 2.52 0.13 49.23
N ARG A 597 1.36 -0.22 48.65
CA ARG A 597 0.09 -0.34 49.38
C ARG A 597 0.16 -1.42 50.45
N ASP A 598 0.70 -2.60 50.15
CA ASP A 598 0.85 -3.68 51.14
C ASP A 598 1.83 -3.28 52.27
N THR A 599 2.81 -2.42 51.96
CA THR A 599 3.68 -1.79 52.95
C THR A 599 2.94 -0.77 53.82
N LEU A 600 2.03 0.03 53.25
CA LEU A 600 1.15 0.94 54.02
C LEU A 600 0.16 0.17 54.90
N GLU A 601 -0.38 -0.94 54.41
CA GLU A 601 -1.28 -1.80 55.18
C GLU A 601 -0.58 -2.28 56.45
N GLY A 602 0.63 -2.84 56.34
CA GLY A 602 1.39 -3.30 57.50
C GLY A 602 1.93 -2.19 58.42
N LYS A 603 2.34 -1.03 57.89
CA LYS A 603 3.01 0.03 58.69
C LYS A 603 2.10 1.15 59.19
N VAL A 604 0.94 1.36 58.57
CA VAL A 604 0.07 2.52 58.82
C VAL A 604 -1.34 2.08 59.19
N PHE A 605 -1.97 1.21 58.41
CA PHE A 605 -3.38 0.87 58.63
C PHE A 605 -3.58 -0.23 59.69
N GLN A 606 -2.72 -1.24 59.73
CA GLN A 606 -2.78 -2.33 60.70
C GLN A 606 -2.57 -1.84 62.16
N PRO A 607 -1.60 -0.98 62.50
CA PRO A 607 -1.46 -0.45 63.87
C PRO A 607 -2.68 0.35 64.35
N VAL A 608 -3.32 1.12 63.46
CA VAL A 608 -4.58 1.82 63.78
C VAL A 608 -5.72 0.82 63.98
N ALA A 609 -5.81 -0.21 63.15
CA ALA A 609 -6.81 -1.27 63.29
C ALA A 609 -6.66 -2.03 64.62
N GLU A 610 -5.43 -2.35 65.02
CA GLU A 610 -5.12 -3.03 66.29
C GLU A 610 -5.43 -2.16 67.51
N LEU A 611 -5.19 -0.85 67.43
CA LEU A 611 -5.63 0.11 68.47
C LEU A 611 -7.16 0.10 68.63
N ILE A 612 -7.90 0.12 67.52
CA ILE A 612 -9.37 0.09 67.51
C ILE A 612 -9.90 -1.25 68.03
N GLU A 613 -9.43 -2.39 67.52
CA GLU A 613 -9.89 -3.73 67.91
C GLU A 613 -9.49 -4.07 69.37
N GLY A 614 -8.29 -3.66 69.78
CA GLY A 614 -7.69 -3.98 71.07
C GLY A 614 -8.13 -3.07 72.22
N GLN A 615 -8.05 -1.75 72.06
CA GLN A 615 -8.33 -0.81 73.16
C GLN A 615 -9.77 -0.26 73.11
N VAL A 616 -10.23 0.19 71.94
CA VAL A 616 -11.57 0.78 71.79
C VAL A 616 -12.64 -0.31 71.87
N SER A 617 -12.53 -1.35 71.04
CA SER A 617 -13.55 -2.40 70.90
C SER A 617 -13.61 -3.37 72.09
N ALA A 618 -12.55 -3.48 72.90
CA ALA A 618 -12.60 -4.27 74.14
C ALA A 618 -13.42 -3.53 75.22
N ARG A 619 -13.12 -2.25 75.46
CA ARG A 619 -13.89 -1.39 76.38
C ARG A 619 -15.34 -1.21 75.89
N ALA A 620 -15.56 -1.02 74.59
CA ALA A 620 -16.89 -0.96 74.01
C ALA A 620 -17.65 -2.29 74.19
N ARG A 621 -16.99 -3.46 74.15
CA ARG A 621 -17.64 -4.77 74.41
C ARG A 621 -18.01 -4.97 75.88
N GLU A 622 -17.20 -4.48 76.82
CA GLU A 622 -17.56 -4.47 78.25
C GLU A 622 -18.77 -3.56 78.53
N ALA A 623 -18.87 -2.43 77.81
CA ALA A 623 -19.97 -1.47 77.95
C ALA A 623 -21.25 -1.83 77.16
N ALA A 624 -21.13 -2.49 76.01
CA ALA A 624 -22.24 -2.76 75.08
C ALA A 624 -23.06 -4.02 75.38
N ALA A 625 -22.92 -4.61 76.57
CA ALA A 625 -23.71 -5.77 77.02
C ALA A 625 -25.24 -5.54 77.07
N HIS A 626 -25.71 -4.31 76.80
CA HIS A 626 -27.10 -3.88 76.95
C HIS A 626 -27.84 -3.40 75.67
N LEU A 627 -27.26 -3.47 74.46
CA LEU A 627 -27.86 -2.83 73.25
C LEU A 627 -28.40 -3.76 72.13
N ASP A 628 -29.37 -3.22 71.38
CA ASP A 628 -30.57 -3.94 70.92
C ASP A 628 -30.54 -4.58 69.50
N ARG A 629 -31.39 -5.59 69.30
CA ARG A 629 -31.52 -6.47 68.12
C ARG A 629 -31.93 -5.75 66.82
N ARG A 630 -32.40 -4.51 66.86
CA ARG A 630 -33.04 -3.83 65.71
C ARG A 630 -32.09 -3.57 64.53
N ARG A 631 -30.81 -3.23 64.78
CA ARG A 631 -29.79 -3.01 63.73
C ARG A 631 -29.47 -4.26 62.90
N ARG A 632 -29.76 -5.47 63.40
CA ARG A 632 -29.53 -6.74 62.67
C ARG A 632 -30.53 -6.98 61.55
N ILE A 633 -31.77 -6.51 61.70
CA ILE A 633 -32.87 -6.75 60.73
C ILE A 633 -32.75 -5.83 59.52
N GLN A 634 -32.24 -4.61 59.71
CA GLN A 634 -32.13 -3.61 58.65
C GLN A 634 -31.18 -4.02 57.50
N ARG A 635 -30.02 -4.63 57.82
CA ARG A 635 -29.07 -5.12 56.81
C ARG A 635 -29.64 -6.23 55.92
N VAL A 636 -30.52 -7.09 56.45
CA VAL A 636 -31.16 -8.18 55.69
C VAL A 636 -32.17 -7.64 54.67
N MET A 637 -32.84 -6.52 54.98
CA MET A 637 -33.76 -5.86 54.05
C MET A 637 -33.03 -5.20 52.86
N GLU A 638 -31.86 -4.61 53.11
CA GLU A 638 -31.06 -3.91 52.08
C GLU A 638 -30.44 -4.88 51.04
N GLU A 639 -30.13 -6.11 51.42
CA GLU A 639 -29.69 -7.15 50.47
C GLU A 639 -30.84 -7.65 49.58
N LEU A 640 -32.02 -7.89 50.16
CA LEU A 640 -33.21 -8.36 49.43
C LEU A 640 -33.71 -7.36 48.37
N GLU A 641 -33.64 -6.05 48.65
CA GLU A 641 -33.98 -5.00 47.66
C GLU A 641 -33.03 -5.03 46.44
N LYS A 642 -31.76 -5.36 46.67
CA LYS A 642 -30.70 -5.34 45.66
C LYS A 642 -30.83 -6.50 44.67
N ASP A 643 -31.16 -7.70 45.16
CA ASP A 643 -31.39 -8.86 44.30
C ASP A 643 -32.71 -8.76 43.51
N ALA A 644 -33.79 -8.25 44.12
CA ALA A 644 -35.07 -8.04 43.43
C ALA A 644 -34.94 -7.10 42.21
N ARG A 645 -34.10 -6.05 42.31
CA ARG A 645 -33.80 -5.14 41.20
C ARG A 645 -32.88 -5.73 40.13
N LYS A 646 -32.08 -6.74 40.48
CA LYS A 646 -31.16 -7.43 39.56
C LYS A 646 -31.93 -8.38 38.65
N VAL A 647 -32.81 -9.21 39.21
CA VAL A 647 -33.67 -10.15 38.45
C VAL A 647 -34.58 -9.39 37.48
N THR A 648 -35.32 -8.38 37.97
CA THR A 648 -36.24 -7.57 37.15
C THR A 648 -35.58 -6.90 35.93
N ARG A 649 -34.27 -6.60 35.99
CA ARG A 649 -33.52 -6.00 34.87
C ARG A 649 -32.98 -7.02 33.87
N ALA A 650 -32.79 -8.28 34.28
CA ALA A 650 -32.41 -9.37 33.37
C ALA A 650 -33.60 -9.77 32.49
N GLU A 651 -34.76 -10.03 33.12
CA GLU A 651 -36.02 -10.41 32.43
C GLU A 651 -36.44 -9.41 31.35
N LYS A 652 -36.42 -8.10 31.68
CA LYS A 652 -36.74 -7.06 30.71
C LYS A 652 -35.83 -7.13 29.47
N ARG A 653 -34.54 -7.38 29.68
CA ARG A 653 -33.54 -7.32 28.61
C ARG A 653 -33.65 -8.53 27.67
N ALA A 654 -33.90 -9.71 28.22
CA ALA A 654 -34.22 -10.91 27.43
C ALA A 654 -35.50 -10.71 26.60
N THR A 655 -36.53 -10.06 27.17
CA THR A 655 -37.79 -9.76 26.46
C THR A 655 -37.58 -8.81 25.27
N ASP A 656 -36.78 -7.75 25.45
CA ASP A 656 -36.45 -6.79 24.38
C ASP A 656 -35.62 -7.45 23.24
N GLU A 657 -34.78 -8.44 23.56
CA GLU A 657 -33.92 -9.15 22.60
C GLU A 657 -34.69 -10.19 21.77
N GLU A 658 -35.66 -10.89 22.36
CA GLU A 658 -36.52 -11.89 21.69
C GLU A 658 -37.43 -11.25 20.62
N MET A 659 -38.03 -10.09 20.94
CA MET A 659 -38.81 -9.25 20.02
C MET A 659 -38.03 -8.85 18.76
N SER A 660 -36.73 -8.61 18.91
CA SER A 660 -35.86 -8.18 17.80
C SER A 660 -35.60 -9.31 16.80
N ARG A 661 -35.44 -10.56 17.29
CA ARG A 661 -35.18 -11.74 16.44
C ARG A 661 -36.39 -12.08 15.55
N LEU A 662 -37.58 -12.14 16.14
CA LEU A 662 -38.82 -12.46 15.43
C LEU A 662 -39.15 -11.44 14.33
N THR A 663 -38.81 -10.16 14.57
CA THR A 663 -38.96 -9.09 13.57
C THR A 663 -38.02 -9.30 12.36
N GLY A 664 -36.87 -9.94 12.55
CA GLY A 664 -35.91 -10.24 11.48
C GLY A 664 -36.36 -11.37 10.55
N GLU A 665 -36.81 -12.50 11.11
CA GLU A 665 -37.22 -13.68 10.32
C GLU A 665 -38.42 -13.37 9.39
N VAL A 666 -39.39 -12.58 9.88
CA VAL A 666 -40.55 -12.14 9.09
C VAL A 666 -40.13 -11.23 7.92
N ARG A 667 -39.15 -10.35 8.15
CA ARG A 667 -38.58 -9.47 7.12
C ARG A 667 -37.91 -10.28 6.02
N GLN A 668 -37.07 -11.24 6.41
CA GLN A 668 -36.35 -12.13 5.48
C GLN A 668 -37.31 -12.95 4.62
N ALA A 669 -38.36 -13.54 5.22
CA ALA A 669 -39.37 -14.31 4.49
C ALA A 669 -40.19 -13.45 3.52
N ALA A 670 -40.49 -12.20 3.89
CA ALA A 670 -41.20 -11.26 3.02
C ALA A 670 -40.36 -10.81 1.81
N GLN A 671 -39.05 -10.63 1.99
CA GLN A 671 -38.14 -10.25 0.91
C GLN A 671 -37.81 -11.40 -0.03
N GLY A 672 -37.66 -12.63 0.48
CA GLY A 672 -37.51 -13.81 -0.37
C GLY A 672 -38.67 -14.04 -1.34
N SER A 673 -39.87 -13.54 -1.02
CA SER A 673 -41.03 -13.53 -1.90
C SER A 673 -40.89 -12.52 -3.06
N LEU A 674 -40.38 -11.31 -2.76
CA LEU A 674 -40.10 -10.27 -3.77
C LEU A 674 -39.01 -10.72 -4.75
N VAL A 675 -37.91 -11.30 -4.26
CA VAL A 675 -36.81 -11.85 -5.10
C VAL A 675 -37.34 -12.84 -6.13
N LYS A 676 -38.14 -13.84 -5.70
CA LYS A 676 -38.73 -14.84 -6.60
C LYS A 676 -39.63 -14.23 -7.66
N MET A 677 -40.44 -13.23 -7.30
CA MET A 677 -41.31 -12.55 -8.26
C MET A 677 -40.48 -11.79 -9.31
N GLU A 678 -39.39 -11.14 -8.92
CA GLU A 678 -38.46 -10.53 -9.87
C GLU A 678 -37.79 -11.55 -10.79
N GLU A 679 -37.33 -12.70 -10.28
CA GLU A 679 -36.75 -13.77 -11.09
C GLU A 679 -37.72 -14.31 -12.15
N VAL A 680 -39.01 -14.43 -11.83
CA VAL A 680 -40.05 -14.82 -12.81
C VAL A 680 -40.21 -13.73 -13.87
N LEU A 681 -40.33 -12.47 -13.47
CA LEU A 681 -40.45 -11.34 -14.40
C LEU A 681 -39.21 -11.20 -15.31
N ARG A 682 -38.00 -11.41 -14.79
CA ARG A 682 -36.74 -11.41 -15.58
C ARG A 682 -36.77 -12.49 -16.67
N ARG A 683 -37.17 -13.73 -16.33
CA ARG A 683 -37.31 -14.87 -17.27
C ARG A 683 -38.43 -14.70 -18.30
N ILE A 684 -39.49 -13.97 -17.96
CA ILE A 684 -40.57 -13.62 -18.90
C ILE A 684 -40.07 -12.60 -19.92
N TRP A 685 -39.35 -11.57 -19.47
CA TRP A 685 -38.76 -10.56 -20.36
C TRP A 685 -37.65 -11.11 -21.26
N ASP A 686 -36.81 -12.03 -20.77
CA ASP A 686 -35.78 -12.72 -21.57
C ASP A 686 -36.42 -13.52 -22.73
N ARG A 687 -37.50 -14.28 -22.46
CA ARG A 687 -38.26 -14.98 -23.52
C ARG A 687 -38.94 -14.03 -24.50
N PHE A 688 -39.47 -12.90 -24.03
CA PHE A 688 -40.08 -11.91 -24.90
C PHE A 688 -39.05 -11.26 -25.84
N ALA A 689 -37.86 -10.90 -25.32
CA ALA A 689 -36.79 -10.27 -26.10
C ALA A 689 -36.22 -11.17 -27.22
N ARG A 690 -36.29 -12.50 -27.04
CA ARG A 690 -35.84 -13.52 -28.01
C ARG A 690 -36.90 -13.93 -29.04
N ALA A 691 -38.15 -13.48 -28.91
CA ALA A 691 -39.25 -13.95 -29.76
C ALA A 691 -39.29 -13.18 -31.10
N GLU A 692 -39.22 -13.89 -32.23
CA GLU A 692 -39.44 -13.31 -33.57
C GLU A 692 -40.94 -13.00 -33.81
N LEU A 693 -41.40 -11.86 -33.30
CA LEU A 693 -42.79 -11.43 -33.41
C LEU A 693 -43.20 -11.03 -34.84
N ASP A 694 -42.25 -10.58 -35.67
CA ASP A 694 -42.49 -10.15 -37.07
C ASP A 694 -42.89 -11.31 -38.01
N GLY A 695 -42.70 -12.57 -37.60
CA GLY A 695 -42.99 -13.78 -38.40
C GLY A 695 -44.21 -14.60 -37.96
N LEU A 696 -44.86 -14.24 -36.84
CA LEU A 696 -46.00 -14.96 -36.29
C LEU A 696 -47.34 -14.50 -36.90
N SER A 697 -48.31 -15.40 -36.97
CA SER A 697 -49.70 -15.00 -37.21
C SER A 697 -50.28 -14.23 -36.01
N GLU A 698 -51.34 -13.43 -36.22
CA GLU A 698 -52.02 -12.72 -35.12
C GLU A 698 -52.52 -13.70 -34.04
N GLU A 699 -52.95 -14.91 -34.42
CA GLU A 699 -53.40 -15.94 -33.49
C GLU A 699 -52.25 -16.46 -32.60
N GLU A 700 -51.08 -16.71 -33.18
CA GLU A 700 -49.87 -17.15 -32.45
C GLU A 700 -49.30 -16.04 -31.55
N ALA A 701 -49.29 -14.79 -32.03
CA ALA A 701 -48.86 -13.64 -31.23
C ALA A 701 -49.79 -13.38 -30.03
N VAL A 702 -51.12 -13.54 -30.21
CA VAL A 702 -52.09 -13.47 -29.12
C VAL A 702 -51.92 -14.64 -28.14
N ALA A 703 -51.69 -15.86 -28.64
CA ALA A 703 -51.43 -17.03 -27.80
C ALA A 703 -50.15 -16.87 -26.96
N PHE A 704 -49.07 -16.33 -27.54
CA PHE A 704 -47.82 -16.03 -26.84
C PHE A 704 -48.03 -14.99 -25.72
N ARG A 705 -48.73 -13.89 -26.01
CA ARG A 705 -49.09 -12.88 -25.00
C ARG A 705 -49.89 -13.49 -23.84
N LEU A 706 -50.92 -14.27 -24.13
CA LEU A 706 -51.76 -14.92 -23.12
C LEU A 706 -50.98 -15.92 -22.27
N ALA A 707 -49.99 -16.62 -22.85
CA ALA A 707 -49.12 -17.52 -22.10
C ALA A 707 -48.24 -16.77 -21.08
N LEU A 708 -47.65 -15.63 -21.48
CA LEU A 708 -46.85 -14.80 -20.57
C LEU A 708 -47.72 -14.16 -19.48
N GLU A 709 -48.91 -13.64 -19.83
CA GLU A 709 -49.87 -13.06 -18.87
C GLU A 709 -50.27 -14.07 -17.78
N LYS A 710 -50.60 -15.30 -18.19
CA LYS A 710 -50.97 -16.39 -17.27
C LYS A 710 -49.84 -16.77 -16.31
N GLU A 711 -48.59 -16.71 -16.75
CA GLU A 711 -47.43 -17.04 -15.92
C GLU A 711 -47.18 -15.97 -14.84
N ILE A 712 -47.33 -14.67 -15.19
CA ILE A 712 -47.29 -13.56 -14.21
C ILE A 712 -48.42 -13.73 -13.18
N GLU A 713 -49.64 -14.04 -13.63
CA GLU A 713 -50.80 -14.17 -12.75
C GLU A 713 -50.63 -15.34 -11.77
N THR A 714 -50.16 -16.50 -12.25
CA THR A 714 -49.89 -17.68 -11.41
C THR A 714 -48.81 -17.41 -10.35
N ALA A 715 -47.71 -16.74 -10.72
CA ALA A 715 -46.63 -16.41 -9.78
C ALA A 715 -47.07 -15.37 -8.73
N LYS A 716 -47.82 -14.35 -9.15
CA LYS A 716 -48.41 -13.33 -8.28
C LYS A 716 -49.34 -13.93 -7.23
N GLU A 717 -50.21 -14.88 -7.63
CA GLU A 717 -51.14 -15.53 -6.69
C GLU A 717 -50.39 -16.37 -5.65
N GLY A 718 -49.43 -17.21 -6.08
CA GLY A 718 -48.67 -18.07 -5.17
C GLY A 718 -47.85 -17.30 -4.12
N GLU A 719 -47.18 -16.22 -4.51
CA GLU A 719 -46.41 -15.40 -3.57
C GLU A 719 -47.31 -14.56 -2.65
N ALA A 720 -48.46 -14.07 -3.14
CA ALA A 720 -49.44 -13.38 -2.31
C ALA A 720 -50.08 -14.29 -1.25
N ASP A 721 -50.34 -15.54 -1.58
CA ASP A 721 -50.87 -16.54 -0.63
C ASP A 721 -49.80 -16.95 0.41
N TYR A 722 -48.54 -17.05 0.01
CA TYR A 722 -47.41 -17.32 0.93
C TYR A 722 -47.23 -16.20 1.98
N LEU A 723 -47.30 -14.93 1.56
CA LEU A 723 -47.25 -13.78 2.47
C LEU A 723 -48.47 -13.72 3.41
N GLN A 724 -49.65 -14.09 2.92
CA GLN A 724 -50.85 -14.20 3.75
C GLN A 724 -50.74 -15.35 4.77
N TYR A 725 -50.13 -16.48 4.38
CA TYR A 725 -49.84 -17.60 5.27
C TYR A 725 -48.87 -17.21 6.39
N ILE A 726 -47.75 -16.53 6.09
CA ILE A 726 -46.82 -16.01 7.11
C ILE A 726 -47.56 -15.10 8.10
N ARG A 727 -48.39 -14.17 7.59
CA ARG A 727 -49.20 -13.27 8.42
C ARG A 727 -50.19 -14.00 9.32
N ALA A 728 -50.71 -15.15 8.88
CA ALA A 728 -51.64 -15.98 9.66
C ALA A 728 -50.94 -16.91 10.68
N GLN A 729 -49.66 -17.26 10.46
CA GLN A 729 -48.86 -18.02 11.43
C GLN A 729 -48.41 -17.14 12.61
N LEU A 730 -48.09 -15.86 12.36
CA LEU A 730 -47.69 -14.89 13.41
C LEU A 730 -48.74 -14.66 14.51
N ASP A 731 -50.01 -15.03 14.28
CA ASP A 731 -51.11 -14.91 15.24
C ASP A 731 -51.16 -16.09 16.25
N ARG A 732 -50.29 -17.11 16.13
CA ARG A 732 -50.37 -18.34 16.95
C ARG A 732 -49.00 -18.93 17.32
N VAL A 733 -48.83 -19.17 18.62
CA VAL A 733 -47.83 -20.04 19.31
C VAL A 733 -46.59 -19.34 19.90
N ASN A 734 -46.16 -19.92 21.01
CA ASN A 734 -45.16 -19.56 22.02
C ASN A 734 -44.43 -20.88 22.42
N LEU A 735 -43.22 -20.84 23.03
CA LEU A 735 -42.31 -21.99 23.36
C LEU A 735 -41.48 -22.51 22.14
N ASP A 736 -40.22 -22.99 22.22
CA ASP A 736 -39.24 -23.22 23.31
C ASP A 736 -37.78 -23.24 22.72
N PRO A 737 -36.66 -23.11 23.48
CA PRO A 737 -35.31 -22.84 22.93
C PRO A 737 -34.20 -23.90 23.17
N GLU A 738 -33.10 -23.88 22.38
CA GLU A 738 -31.76 -24.43 22.76
C GLU A 738 -30.57 -23.71 22.05
N SER A 739 -29.38 -23.76 22.69
CA SER A 739 -28.02 -23.33 22.21
C SER A 739 -27.78 -21.81 21.99
N PHE A 740 -26.66 -21.15 22.34
CA PHE A 740 -25.40 -21.42 23.08
C PHE A 740 -25.12 -20.16 23.97
N GLY A 741 -24.06 -19.96 24.78
CA GLY A 741 -22.80 -20.66 25.10
C GLY A 741 -22.06 -19.87 26.23
N SER A 742 -20.73 -20.04 26.44
CA SER A 742 -19.97 -19.28 27.47
C SER A 742 -19.04 -18.18 26.92
N LEU A 743 -18.89 -17.11 27.70
CA LEU A 743 -18.17 -15.88 27.30
C LEU A 743 -16.65 -15.91 27.56
N ASP A 744 -16.12 -16.98 28.17
CA ASP A 744 -14.79 -16.98 28.79
C ASP A 744 -13.63 -17.31 27.82
N GLU A 745 -13.91 -17.86 26.64
CA GLU A 745 -12.88 -18.11 25.61
C GLU A 745 -12.51 -16.83 24.83
N LEU A 746 -13.43 -15.86 24.74
CA LEU A 746 -13.20 -14.58 24.08
C LEU A 746 -12.12 -13.74 24.79
N GLU A 747 -12.12 -13.69 26.13
CA GLU A 747 -11.15 -12.88 26.89
C GLU A 747 -9.70 -13.40 26.72
N ALA A 748 -9.52 -14.72 26.58
CA ALA A 748 -8.21 -15.33 26.33
C ALA A 748 -7.69 -15.12 24.89
N ILE A 749 -8.59 -15.08 23.90
CA ILE A 749 -8.26 -14.76 22.51
C ILE A 749 -7.98 -13.25 22.36
N GLU A 750 -8.78 -12.39 23.00
CA GLU A 750 -8.59 -10.92 23.00
C GLU A 750 -7.24 -10.50 23.58
N GLN A 751 -6.78 -11.11 24.67
CA GLN A 751 -5.45 -10.81 25.24
C GLN A 751 -4.30 -11.12 24.28
N LYS A 752 -4.39 -12.22 23.51
CA LYS A 752 -3.40 -12.57 22.49
C LYS A 752 -3.49 -11.64 21.28
N ALA A 753 -4.69 -11.28 20.83
CA ALA A 753 -4.88 -10.37 19.71
C ALA A 753 -4.32 -8.97 20.00
N ALA A 754 -4.58 -8.42 21.19
CA ALA A 754 -4.06 -7.10 21.59
C ALA A 754 -2.52 -7.06 21.69
N ALA A 755 -1.91 -8.14 22.19
CA ALA A 755 -0.45 -8.27 22.26
C ALA A 755 0.20 -8.43 20.87
N LEU A 756 -0.55 -8.95 19.88
CA LEU A 756 -0.12 -9.01 18.49
C LEU A 756 -0.30 -7.67 17.77
N GLU A 757 -1.40 -6.94 17.98
CA GLU A 757 -1.58 -5.56 17.45
C GLU A 757 -0.47 -4.61 17.97
N GLU A 758 -0.18 -4.60 19.27
CA GLU A 758 0.84 -3.69 19.84
C GLU A 758 2.26 -4.03 19.36
N ARG A 759 2.51 -5.29 18.97
CA ARG A 759 3.76 -5.73 18.32
C ARG A 759 3.81 -5.36 16.85
N ALA A 760 2.70 -5.51 16.12
CA ALA A 760 2.59 -5.14 14.71
C ALA A 760 2.71 -3.62 14.50
N ASP A 761 2.04 -2.80 15.31
CA ASP A 761 2.17 -1.33 15.26
C ASP A 761 3.64 -0.90 15.50
N ALA A 762 4.36 -1.56 16.43
CA ALA A 762 5.77 -1.29 16.70
C ALA A 762 6.71 -1.73 15.56
N ASP A 763 6.48 -2.91 14.96
CA ASP A 763 7.23 -3.40 13.80
C ASP A 763 6.95 -2.53 12.55
N LEU A 764 5.74 -1.97 12.42
CA LEU A 764 5.32 -1.11 11.32
C LEU A 764 5.87 0.32 11.49
N GLU A 765 5.90 0.89 12.70
CA GLU A 765 6.65 2.13 13.00
C GLU A 765 8.15 1.96 12.73
N LEU A 766 8.76 0.84 13.14
CA LEU A 766 10.17 0.52 12.85
C LEU A 766 10.43 0.37 11.34
N THR A 767 9.50 -0.21 10.59
CA THR A 767 9.60 -0.37 9.14
C THR A 767 9.44 0.96 8.42
N GLN A 768 8.46 1.79 8.80
CA GLN A 768 8.26 3.14 8.26
C GLN A 768 9.45 4.05 8.60
N LEU A 769 9.99 4.01 9.82
CA LEU A 769 11.22 4.70 10.18
C LEU A 769 12.41 4.19 9.38
N GLY A 770 12.52 2.88 9.15
CA GLY A 770 13.57 2.29 8.30
C GLY A 770 13.51 2.77 6.85
N MET A 771 12.31 2.82 6.26
CA MET A 771 12.07 3.32 4.90
C MET A 771 12.32 4.82 4.78
N ALA A 772 11.72 5.63 5.67
CA ALA A 772 11.88 7.07 5.69
C ALA A 772 13.34 7.48 5.95
N MET A 773 14.03 6.79 6.87
CA MET A 773 15.44 7.04 7.13
C MET A 773 16.31 6.60 5.94
N GLY A 774 16.00 5.49 5.27
CA GLY A 774 16.68 5.08 4.03
C GLY A 774 16.53 6.10 2.89
N MET A 775 15.33 6.66 2.72
CA MET A 775 15.03 7.70 1.73
C MET A 775 15.77 9.02 2.04
N ILE A 776 15.67 9.50 3.29
CA ILE A 776 16.39 10.70 3.76
C ILE A 776 17.91 10.50 3.61
N GLN A 777 18.44 9.32 3.94
CA GLN A 777 19.87 9.00 3.80
C GLN A 777 20.34 9.07 2.34
N HIS A 778 19.54 8.60 1.39
CA HIS A 778 19.90 8.62 -0.03
C HIS A 778 20.01 10.06 -0.54
N GLU A 779 19.03 10.92 -0.25
CA GLU A 779 19.08 12.34 -0.60
C GLU A 779 20.21 13.08 0.14
N PHE A 780 20.43 12.81 1.43
CA PHE A 780 21.49 13.47 2.19
C PHE A 780 22.88 13.11 1.65
N ASN A 781 23.11 11.85 1.28
CA ASN A 781 24.36 11.40 0.69
C ASN A 781 24.58 11.98 -0.73
N MET A 782 23.53 12.16 -1.53
CA MET A 782 23.63 12.86 -2.82
C MET A 782 23.96 14.35 -2.64
N ASN A 783 23.32 15.03 -1.68
CA ASN A 783 23.62 16.42 -1.37
C ASN A 783 25.05 16.60 -0.82
N VAL A 784 25.52 15.71 0.06
CA VAL A 784 26.89 15.74 0.60
C VAL A 784 27.94 15.45 -0.47
N LYS A 785 27.67 14.54 -1.41
CA LYS A 785 28.54 14.31 -2.57
C LYS A 785 28.66 15.58 -3.43
N THR A 786 27.54 16.20 -3.77
CA THR A 786 27.50 17.47 -4.54
C THR A 786 28.25 18.60 -3.81
N LEU A 787 28.10 18.71 -2.49
CA LEU A 787 28.84 19.69 -1.67
C LEU A 787 30.35 19.38 -1.62
N LYS A 788 30.74 18.11 -1.54
CA LYS A 788 32.15 17.67 -1.54
C LYS A 788 32.83 17.94 -2.89
N ASP A 789 32.12 17.71 -4.00
CA ASP A 789 32.56 18.10 -5.34
C ASP A 789 32.67 19.64 -5.45
N SER A 790 31.67 20.40 -4.97
CA SER A 790 31.69 21.88 -4.96
C SER A 790 32.87 22.46 -4.16
N VAL A 791 33.18 21.87 -2.99
CA VAL A 791 34.35 22.23 -2.18
C VAL A 791 35.65 21.86 -2.89
N ARG A 792 35.71 20.70 -3.59
CA ARG A 792 36.89 20.34 -4.39
C ARG A 792 37.15 21.34 -5.50
N ASP A 793 36.11 21.84 -6.18
CA ASP A 793 36.26 22.77 -7.29
C ASP A 793 36.70 24.17 -6.81
N LEU A 794 36.28 24.58 -5.60
CA LEU A 794 36.81 25.75 -4.89
C LEU A 794 38.32 25.68 -4.58
N LYS A 795 38.94 24.49 -4.59
CA LYS A 795 40.38 24.33 -4.34
C LYS A 795 41.22 25.12 -5.36
N ALA A 796 40.85 25.11 -6.64
CA ALA A 796 41.58 25.82 -7.69
C ALA A 796 41.58 27.35 -7.45
N TRP A 797 40.49 27.89 -6.90
CA TRP A 797 40.36 29.30 -6.54
C TRP A 797 41.09 29.65 -5.24
N ALA A 798 41.08 28.74 -4.26
CA ALA A 798 41.81 28.90 -3.01
C ALA A 798 43.33 28.82 -3.22
N ASP A 799 43.83 27.95 -4.10
CA ASP A 799 45.27 27.84 -4.39
C ASP A 799 45.86 29.15 -4.97
N LEU A 800 45.03 29.93 -5.69
CA LEU A 800 45.34 31.24 -6.28
C LEU A 800 45.20 32.43 -5.32
N ASN A 801 44.60 32.26 -4.13
CA ASN A 801 44.32 33.37 -3.22
C ASN A 801 44.54 32.95 -1.75
N ASP A 802 45.61 33.44 -1.14
CA ASP A 802 46.02 33.05 0.22
C ASP A 802 44.99 33.37 1.31
N GLY A 803 44.13 34.38 1.11
CA GLY A 803 43.02 34.67 2.02
C GLY A 803 41.92 33.59 1.99
N LEU A 804 41.73 32.94 0.83
CA LEU A 804 40.76 31.86 0.66
C LEU A 804 41.28 30.49 1.12
N LYS A 805 42.60 30.27 1.20
CA LYS A 805 43.20 29.01 1.70
C LYS A 805 42.73 28.65 3.12
N GLY A 806 42.58 29.64 4.00
CA GLY A 806 42.08 29.43 5.36
C GLY A 806 40.61 29.00 5.38
N LEU A 807 39.76 29.71 4.62
CA LEU A 807 38.34 29.38 4.47
C LEU A 807 38.13 28.01 3.83
N TYR A 808 38.82 27.71 2.72
CA TYR A 808 38.78 26.42 2.05
C TYR A 808 39.15 25.26 2.99
N ARG A 809 40.22 25.43 3.78
CA ARG A 809 40.64 24.42 4.75
C ARG A 809 39.58 24.21 5.82
N ASN A 810 39.06 25.29 6.42
CA ASN A 810 38.00 25.20 7.42
C ASN A 810 36.71 24.56 6.88
N PHE A 811 36.31 24.87 5.64
CA PHE A 811 35.15 24.24 4.99
C PHE A 811 35.39 22.75 4.72
N ARG A 812 36.54 22.39 4.13
CA ARG A 812 36.93 21.00 3.88
C ARG A 812 36.93 20.19 5.17
N ASP A 813 37.61 20.68 6.20
CA ASP A 813 37.77 19.98 7.49
C ASP A 813 36.40 19.84 8.20
N SER A 814 35.52 20.85 8.07
CA SER A 814 34.13 20.77 8.55
C SER A 814 33.29 19.75 7.78
N PHE A 815 33.49 19.64 6.46
CA PHE A 815 32.82 18.63 5.63
C PHE A 815 33.35 17.22 5.86
N GLU A 816 34.67 17.04 6.08
CA GLU A 816 35.26 15.74 6.44
C GLU A 816 34.75 15.25 7.80
N HIS A 817 34.54 16.15 8.78
CA HIS A 817 33.86 15.80 10.02
C HIS A 817 32.38 15.40 9.80
N LEU A 818 31.65 16.11 8.92
CA LEU A 818 30.24 15.82 8.61
C LEU A 818 30.08 14.48 7.87
N ASP A 819 30.96 14.21 6.91
CA ASP A 819 31.09 12.94 6.17
C ASP A 819 31.40 11.78 7.15
N GLY A 820 32.29 12.00 8.11
CA GLY A 820 32.58 11.07 9.21
C GLY A 820 31.37 10.76 10.09
N TYR A 821 30.53 11.77 10.41
CA TYR A 821 29.26 11.55 11.12
C TYR A 821 28.25 10.74 10.29
N LEU A 822 28.26 10.87 8.97
CA LEU A 822 27.37 10.13 8.07
C LEU A 822 27.87 8.70 7.79
N THR A 823 29.19 8.47 7.84
CA THR A 823 29.76 7.11 7.75
C THR A 823 29.34 6.23 8.94
N LEU A 824 28.91 6.82 10.06
CA LEU A 824 28.30 6.10 11.19
C LEU A 824 26.94 5.46 10.85
N LEU A 825 26.32 5.84 9.73
CA LEU A 825 25.01 5.37 9.28
C LEU A 825 25.09 4.32 8.15
N ASP A 826 26.25 4.17 7.50
CA ASP A 826 26.51 3.09 6.53
C ASP A 826 26.25 1.64 7.05
N PRO A 827 26.40 1.29 8.34
CA PRO A 827 26.08 -0.05 8.85
C PRO A 827 24.65 -0.53 8.60
N LEU A 828 23.71 0.40 8.34
CA LEU A 828 22.31 0.10 8.01
C LEU A 828 22.12 -0.39 6.57
N ARG A 829 23.09 -0.12 5.67
CA ARG A 829 23.08 -0.59 4.27
C ARG A 829 23.63 -2.00 4.11
N GLY A 830 24.30 -2.54 5.14
CA GLY A 830 25.17 -3.72 5.06
C GLY A 830 24.59 -5.04 5.59
N ARG A 831 23.38 -5.46 5.16
CA ARG A 831 22.82 -6.78 5.54
C ARG A 831 23.47 -7.99 4.84
N LEU A 832 24.43 -7.80 3.91
CA LEU A 832 24.96 -8.89 3.07
C LEU A 832 26.49 -9.12 3.08
N ARG A 833 27.31 -8.27 3.72
CA ARG A 833 28.74 -8.58 3.97
C ARG A 833 29.22 -7.97 5.29
N ARG A 834 29.44 -8.82 6.30
CA ARG A 834 30.11 -8.48 7.56
C ARG A 834 31.30 -9.43 7.75
N SER A 835 32.53 -8.92 7.80
CA SER A 835 33.71 -9.67 8.25
C SER A 835 34.04 -9.32 9.69
N ARG A 836 34.30 -10.33 10.54
CA ARG A 836 34.82 -10.10 11.89
C ARG A 836 36.27 -9.65 11.79
N MET A 837 36.66 -8.67 12.59
CA MET A 837 38.03 -8.17 12.70
C MET A 837 38.45 -8.15 14.17
N GLU A 838 39.74 -8.34 14.44
CA GLU A 838 40.30 -8.14 15.77
C GLU A 838 40.38 -6.63 16.05
N LEU A 839 39.69 -6.17 17.09
CA LEU A 839 39.65 -4.77 17.51
C LEU A 839 40.32 -4.63 18.88
N ARG A 840 41.29 -3.72 19.02
CA ARG A 840 41.98 -3.40 20.27
C ARG A 840 41.27 -2.27 21.00
N GLY A 841 41.22 -2.33 22.33
CA GLY A 841 40.69 -1.21 23.13
C GLY A 841 41.43 0.12 22.88
N GLY A 842 42.73 0.09 22.56
CA GLY A 842 43.46 1.30 22.17
C GLY A 842 42.96 1.95 20.86
N GLU A 843 42.36 1.19 19.95
CA GLU A 843 41.73 1.74 18.73
C GLU A 843 40.39 2.38 19.06
N ILE A 844 39.62 1.79 19.99
CA ILE A 844 38.36 2.34 20.52
C ILE A 844 38.63 3.67 21.26
N GLU A 845 39.68 3.73 22.08
CA GLU A 845 40.11 4.96 22.77
C GLU A 845 40.44 6.08 21.77
N ASN A 846 41.30 5.79 20.78
CA ASN A 846 41.68 6.76 19.76
C ASN A 846 40.47 7.28 18.97
N PHE A 847 39.55 6.39 18.60
CA PHE A 847 38.31 6.75 17.91
C PHE A 847 37.41 7.67 18.75
N LEU A 848 37.22 7.37 20.04
CA LEU A 848 36.44 8.23 20.95
C LEU A 848 37.11 9.59 21.18
N LEU A 849 38.45 9.64 21.31
CA LEU A 849 39.20 10.89 21.46
C LEU A 849 39.14 11.76 20.20
N GLN A 850 39.14 11.16 19.01
CA GLN A 850 38.93 11.88 17.74
C GLN A 850 37.51 12.46 17.65
N LEU A 851 36.48 11.66 17.98
CA LEU A 851 35.08 12.08 17.82
C LEU A 851 34.62 13.09 18.90
N PHE A 852 35.06 12.93 20.14
CA PHE A 852 34.58 13.72 21.28
C PHE A 852 35.61 14.71 21.85
N GLY A 853 36.88 14.71 21.40
CA GLY A 853 37.96 15.51 22.00
C GLY A 853 37.66 17.00 22.19
N ASP A 854 37.08 17.67 21.18
CA ASP A 854 36.67 19.08 21.30
C ASP A 854 35.47 19.30 22.22
N ARG A 855 34.60 18.30 22.38
CA ARG A 855 33.48 18.37 23.31
C ARG A 855 33.98 18.14 24.75
N CYS A 856 34.85 17.16 24.96
CA CYS A 856 35.55 16.94 26.23
C CYS A 856 36.28 18.21 26.71
N ARG A 857 37.04 18.87 25.83
CA ARG A 857 37.67 20.17 26.12
C ARG A 857 36.67 21.25 26.55
N ARG A 858 35.55 21.41 25.82
CA ARG A 858 34.52 22.42 26.13
C ARG A 858 33.72 22.14 27.41
N HIS A 859 33.59 20.88 27.82
CA HIS A 859 32.85 20.46 29.01
C HIS A 859 33.75 20.17 30.22
N GLU A 860 35.06 20.46 30.16
CA GLU A 860 36.03 20.18 31.22
C GLU A 860 36.02 18.70 31.66
N SER A 861 35.88 17.79 30.69
CA SER A 861 35.78 16.34 30.93
C SER A 861 36.98 15.59 30.34
N THR A 862 37.48 14.57 31.06
CA THR A 862 38.54 13.68 30.59
C THR A 862 38.00 12.30 30.17
N ILE A 863 38.59 11.71 29.14
CA ILE A 863 38.44 10.29 28.81
C ILE A 863 39.76 9.59 29.14
N GLU A 864 39.72 8.59 30.01
CA GLU A 864 40.90 7.92 30.57
C GLU A 864 40.81 6.40 30.38
N ALA A 865 41.65 5.84 29.51
CA ALA A 865 41.75 4.40 29.32
C ALA A 865 42.86 3.75 30.14
N THR A 866 42.57 2.62 30.77
CA THR A 866 43.56 1.85 31.52
C THR A 866 44.48 1.04 30.61
N ARG A 867 45.60 0.56 31.16
CA ARG A 867 46.50 -0.37 30.47
C ARG A 867 45.83 -1.72 30.15
N ALA A 868 44.81 -2.11 30.93
CA ALA A 868 44.03 -3.31 30.67
C ALA A 868 43.13 -3.11 29.45
N PHE A 869 42.34 -2.02 29.42
CA PHE A 869 41.51 -1.65 28.27
C PHE A 869 42.31 -1.59 26.96
N ARG A 870 43.40 -0.82 26.95
CA ARG A 870 44.25 -0.64 25.75
C ARG A 870 44.79 -1.94 25.15
N LYS A 871 44.98 -2.98 25.97
CA LYS A 871 45.51 -4.30 25.57
C LYS A 871 44.43 -5.33 25.24
N LYS A 872 43.20 -5.18 25.73
CA LYS A 872 42.10 -6.15 25.52
C LYS A 872 41.70 -6.13 24.04
N THR A 873 41.75 -7.30 23.40
CA THR A 873 41.31 -7.52 22.01
C THR A 873 39.98 -8.27 21.97
N VAL A 874 39.20 -8.03 20.92
CA VAL A 874 37.93 -8.73 20.67
C VAL A 874 37.72 -8.95 19.17
N THR A 875 37.30 -10.15 18.78
CA THR A 875 37.01 -10.50 17.38
C THR A 875 35.54 -10.26 17.04
N THR A 876 35.24 -9.07 16.53
CA THR A 876 33.87 -8.58 16.41
C THR A 876 33.68 -7.75 15.13
N PHE A 877 32.51 -7.14 14.96
CA PHE A 877 32.23 -6.20 13.88
C PHE A 877 32.35 -4.77 14.42
N PRO A 878 33.37 -3.97 14.02
CA PRO A 878 33.53 -2.60 14.50
C PRO A 878 32.28 -1.74 14.27
N SER A 879 31.58 -1.97 13.16
CA SER A 879 30.29 -1.35 12.81
C SER A 879 29.13 -1.63 13.77
N SER A 880 29.26 -2.59 14.68
CA SER A 880 28.25 -2.93 15.69
C SER A 880 28.69 -2.58 17.12
N ILE A 881 29.98 -2.68 17.44
CA ILE A 881 30.49 -2.37 18.79
C ILE A 881 30.85 -0.89 18.98
N LEU A 882 31.42 -0.21 17.98
CA LEU A 882 31.82 1.21 18.10
C LEU A 882 30.61 2.15 18.35
N PRO A 883 29.44 1.99 17.69
CA PRO A 883 28.27 2.81 17.98
C PRO A 883 27.79 2.74 19.44
N VAL A 884 28.02 1.62 20.13
CA VAL A 884 27.70 1.49 21.56
C VAL A 884 28.59 2.38 22.40
N PHE A 885 29.91 2.35 22.18
CA PHE A 885 30.85 3.23 22.87
C PHE A 885 30.55 4.72 22.60
N VAL A 886 30.12 5.08 21.39
CA VAL A 886 29.69 6.44 21.04
C VAL A 886 28.44 6.85 21.83
N ASN A 887 27.43 5.99 21.89
CA ASN A 887 26.20 6.25 22.65
C ASN A 887 26.46 6.33 24.16
N LEU A 888 27.30 5.45 24.73
CA LEU A 888 27.71 5.52 26.14
C LEU A 888 28.45 6.84 26.42
N THR A 889 29.35 7.26 25.52
CA THR A 889 30.07 8.54 25.66
C THR A 889 29.17 9.77 25.57
N ASP A 890 28.19 9.83 24.66
CA ASP A 890 27.23 10.95 24.62
C ASP A 890 26.36 11.02 25.88
N ASN A 891 25.90 9.87 26.37
CA ASN A 891 25.10 9.80 27.60
C ASN A 891 25.93 10.25 28.81
N ALA A 892 27.17 9.78 28.95
CA ALA A 892 28.08 10.22 30.00
C ALA A 892 28.37 11.73 29.94
N LEU A 893 28.77 12.25 28.76
CA LEU A 893 29.03 13.69 28.60
C LEU A 893 27.81 14.57 28.88
N PHE A 894 26.59 14.07 28.64
CA PHE A 894 25.36 14.76 29.03
C PHE A 894 25.19 14.77 30.56
N TRP A 895 25.24 13.61 31.22
CA TRP A 895 25.01 13.51 32.67
C TRP A 895 26.14 14.08 33.53
N LEU A 896 27.36 14.20 33.00
CA LEU A 896 28.48 14.89 33.64
C LEU A 896 28.33 16.42 33.61
N GLY A 897 27.49 16.97 32.73
CA GLY A 897 27.26 18.42 32.62
C GLY A 897 26.74 19.08 33.90
N ASP A 898 25.98 18.32 34.71
CA ASP A 898 25.38 18.78 35.97
C ASP A 898 26.33 18.69 37.18
N ARG A 899 27.53 18.08 37.05
CA ARG A 899 28.49 17.85 38.16
C ARG A 899 29.62 18.88 38.13
N GLN A 900 30.16 19.28 39.28
CA GLN A 900 31.40 20.08 39.35
C GLN A 900 32.63 19.23 38.97
N PRO A 901 33.71 19.83 38.40
CA PRO A 901 34.94 19.10 38.07
C PRO A 901 35.58 18.41 39.30
N PRO A 902 36.31 17.29 39.12
CA PRO A 902 36.64 16.63 37.85
C PRO A 902 35.48 15.81 37.26
N ARG A 903 35.33 15.88 35.93
CA ARG A 903 34.38 15.08 35.14
C ARG A 903 35.18 14.04 34.36
N THR A 904 34.97 12.76 34.63
CA THR A 904 35.83 11.71 34.08
C THR A 904 35.01 10.55 33.54
N ILE A 905 35.32 10.14 32.31
CA ILE A 905 34.86 8.92 31.68
C ILE A 905 36.05 7.95 31.67
N ARG A 906 35.90 6.81 32.32
CA ARG A 906 36.94 5.77 32.43
C ARG A 906 36.60 4.58 31.56
N LEU A 907 37.59 4.16 30.77
CA LEU A 907 37.54 2.95 29.95
C LEU A 907 38.47 1.91 30.58
N ASP A 908 37.91 0.80 31.06
CA ASP A 908 38.64 -0.26 31.75
C ASP A 908 38.31 -1.63 31.16
N ALA A 909 39.04 -2.69 31.51
CA ALA A 909 38.68 -4.05 31.11
C ALA A 909 39.07 -5.06 32.18
N ASP A 910 38.15 -5.99 32.46
CA ASP A 910 38.36 -7.14 33.32
C ASP A 910 38.46 -8.43 32.46
N ASP A 911 38.55 -9.61 33.08
CA ASP A 911 38.56 -10.86 32.32
C ASP A 911 37.24 -11.10 31.56
N ARG A 912 36.12 -10.61 32.10
CA ARG A 912 34.76 -10.82 31.57
C ARG A 912 34.42 -9.92 30.38
N GLY A 913 35.00 -8.72 30.28
CA GLY A 913 34.70 -7.80 29.19
C GLY A 913 35.33 -6.41 29.27
N TYR A 914 34.77 -5.49 28.49
CA TYR A 914 35.08 -4.06 28.58
C TYR A 914 34.16 -3.40 29.61
N LEU A 915 34.71 -2.46 30.37
CA LEU A 915 34.01 -1.66 31.36
C LEU A 915 34.04 -0.19 30.93
N PHE A 916 32.89 0.45 30.96
CA PHE A 916 32.72 1.87 30.69
C PHE A 916 32.11 2.50 31.95
N SER A 917 32.76 3.50 32.56
CA SER A 917 32.18 4.22 33.70
C SER A 917 32.30 5.73 33.57
N ASP A 918 31.29 6.44 34.06
CA ASP A 918 31.33 7.88 34.29
C ASP A 918 31.25 8.15 35.80
N ASN A 919 31.76 9.30 36.25
CA ASN A 919 31.59 9.77 37.64
C ASN A 919 30.39 10.72 37.81
N GLY A 920 29.32 10.55 37.04
CA GLY A 920 28.12 11.39 37.08
C GLY A 920 27.23 11.16 38.29
N ARG A 921 25.91 11.37 38.14
CA ARG A 921 24.93 11.19 39.23
C ARG A 921 24.47 9.74 39.46
N GLY A 922 24.89 8.82 38.61
CA GLY A 922 24.42 7.43 38.60
C GLY A 922 22.99 7.25 38.08
N ILE A 923 22.53 6.00 38.11
CA ILE A 923 21.18 5.58 37.69
C ILE A 923 20.41 5.14 38.94
N PRO A 924 19.23 5.71 39.25
CA PRO A 924 18.42 5.29 40.39
C PRO A 924 18.01 3.82 40.31
N GLU A 925 17.90 3.16 41.47
CA GLU A 925 17.67 1.71 41.55
C GLU A 925 16.40 1.25 40.80
N ARG A 926 15.30 1.99 40.95
CA ARG A 926 14.03 1.81 40.23
C ARG A 926 14.11 1.89 38.70
N ASP A 927 15.19 2.47 38.16
CA ASP A 927 15.36 2.71 36.73
C ASP A 927 16.27 1.67 36.06
N ARG A 928 17.00 0.84 36.84
CA ARG A 928 18.08 -0.03 36.34
C ARG A 928 17.64 -1.03 35.28
N ASP A 929 16.49 -1.66 35.47
CA ASP A 929 15.93 -2.58 34.47
C ASP A 929 15.39 -1.80 33.25
N ALA A 930 14.85 -0.61 33.51
CA ALA A 930 14.19 0.23 32.51
C ALA A 930 15.16 1.01 31.60
N VAL A 931 16.41 1.29 32.01
CA VAL A 931 17.33 2.09 31.18
C VAL A 931 17.65 1.46 29.81
N PHE A 932 17.46 0.15 29.68
CA PHE A 932 17.66 -0.59 28.44
C PHE A 932 16.37 -0.88 27.67
N GLU A 933 15.25 -0.25 28.04
CA GLU A 933 13.95 -0.39 27.38
C GLU A 933 13.72 0.67 26.31
N GLN A 934 12.95 0.30 25.29
CA GLN A 934 12.62 1.19 24.18
C GLN A 934 11.76 2.36 24.66
N GLY A 935 12.24 3.58 24.42
CA GLY A 935 11.53 4.82 24.79
C GLY A 935 11.77 5.30 26.22
N PHE A 936 12.51 4.56 27.06
CA PHE A 936 12.83 5.01 28.41
C PHE A 936 13.90 6.12 28.41
N THR A 937 13.59 7.26 29.02
CA THR A 937 14.51 8.40 29.10
C THR A 937 14.18 9.32 30.27
N ARG A 938 15.23 9.84 30.92
CA ARG A 938 15.16 10.99 31.83
C ARG A 938 15.83 12.26 31.27
N LYS A 939 16.39 12.19 30.05
CA LYS A 939 17.02 13.31 29.34
C LYS A 939 15.93 14.17 28.69
N PRO A 940 15.81 15.49 29.01
CA PRO A 940 14.81 16.36 28.40
C PRO A 940 14.92 16.35 26.88
N GLY A 941 13.80 16.11 26.18
CA GLY A 941 13.77 15.98 24.71
C GLY A 941 14.43 14.72 24.14
N GLY A 942 14.95 13.81 24.97
CA GLY A 942 15.52 12.55 24.51
C GLY A 942 14.45 11.55 24.06
N ARG A 943 14.76 10.71 23.05
CA ARG A 943 13.84 9.67 22.52
C ARG A 943 13.89 8.32 23.26
N GLY A 944 14.85 8.12 24.16
CA GLY A 944 14.97 6.87 24.93
C GLY A 944 15.31 5.61 24.13
N LEU A 945 15.91 5.74 22.96
CA LEU A 945 16.26 4.60 22.09
C LEU A 945 17.71 4.12 22.22
N GLY A 946 18.64 4.97 22.68
CA GLY A 946 20.08 4.73 22.56
C GLY A 946 20.58 3.44 23.25
N LEU A 947 20.28 3.26 24.54
CA LEU A 947 20.71 2.09 25.31
C LEU A 947 20.00 0.80 24.87
N PHE A 948 18.72 0.88 24.47
CA PHE A 948 17.99 -0.23 23.87
C PHE A 948 18.63 -0.70 22.54
N ILE A 949 18.89 0.23 21.61
CA ILE A 949 19.57 -0.06 20.33
C ILE A 949 20.96 -0.62 20.59
N SER A 950 21.70 -0.09 21.58
CA SER A 950 23.03 -0.58 21.95
C SER A 950 22.99 -2.03 22.43
N ARG A 951 22.02 -2.40 23.29
CA ARG A 951 21.84 -3.77 23.78
C ARG A 951 21.42 -4.72 22.66
N GLN A 952 20.54 -4.30 21.76
CA GLN A 952 20.14 -5.11 20.59
C GLN A 952 21.29 -5.30 19.59
N ALA A 953 22.08 -4.25 19.32
CA ALA A 953 23.23 -4.31 18.42
C ALA A 953 24.32 -5.26 18.92
N LEU A 954 24.55 -5.32 20.25
CA LEU A 954 25.47 -6.25 20.88
C LEU A 954 24.94 -7.69 20.87
N ARG A 955 23.65 -7.91 21.20
CA ARG A 955 23.05 -9.25 21.15
C ARG A 955 23.13 -9.86 19.77
N GLY A 956 22.85 -9.07 18.73
CA GLY A 956 22.99 -9.48 17.32
C GLY A 956 24.42 -9.83 16.87
N ILE A 957 25.43 -9.74 17.74
CA ILE A 957 26.82 -10.16 17.48
C ILE A 957 27.39 -11.11 18.55
N GLY A 958 26.59 -11.53 19.54
CA GLY A 958 26.96 -12.43 20.63
C GLY A 958 27.48 -11.76 21.92
N PHE A 959 27.13 -10.48 22.13
CA PHE A 959 27.56 -9.70 23.28
C PHE A 959 26.37 -9.14 24.07
N THR A 960 26.54 -8.91 25.36
CA THR A 960 25.55 -8.26 26.22
C THR A 960 26.03 -6.87 26.69
N LEU A 961 25.09 -6.04 27.12
CA LEU A 961 25.32 -4.75 27.78
C LEU A 961 24.63 -4.78 29.14
N GLU A 962 25.43 -4.79 30.20
CA GLU A 962 24.98 -4.85 31.60
C GLU A 962 25.21 -3.50 32.28
N LEU A 963 24.36 -3.16 33.25
CA LEU A 963 24.60 -2.07 34.20
C LEU A 963 25.09 -2.69 35.52
N LEU A 964 26.18 -2.18 36.08
CA LEU A 964 26.79 -2.71 37.30
C LEU A 964 26.36 -1.96 38.57
N ASP A 965 26.60 -2.59 39.71
CA ASP A 965 26.35 -2.02 41.03
C ASP A 965 27.41 -1.00 41.44
N THR A 966 27.09 0.29 41.25
CA THR A 966 27.80 1.43 41.83
C THR A 966 27.03 2.01 43.04
N PRO A 967 27.73 2.52 44.08
CA PRO A 967 27.10 3.27 45.16
C PRO A 967 26.37 4.52 44.65
N ALA A 968 25.25 4.88 45.29
CA ALA A 968 24.49 6.07 44.92
C ALA A 968 25.35 7.36 45.02
N GLY A 969 25.52 8.06 43.90
CA GLY A 969 26.34 9.26 43.77
C GLY A 969 27.74 9.04 43.16
N ASP A 970 28.14 7.79 42.92
CA ASP A 970 29.46 7.41 42.38
C ASP A 970 29.43 7.13 40.85
N GLY A 971 28.42 7.66 40.16
CA GLY A 971 28.26 7.55 38.71
C GLY A 971 27.65 6.23 38.22
N ALA A 972 27.69 6.00 36.91
CA ALA A 972 27.18 4.79 36.27
C ALA A 972 28.31 3.97 35.65
N GLN A 973 28.21 2.64 35.74
CA GLN A 973 29.18 1.71 35.15
C GLN A 973 28.47 0.64 34.33
N PHE A 974 28.89 0.48 33.07
CA PHE A 974 28.38 -0.51 32.13
C PHE A 974 29.45 -1.55 31.80
N ARG A 975 29.05 -2.81 31.62
CA ARG A 975 29.91 -3.89 31.10
C ARG A 975 29.44 -4.29 29.70
N ILE A 976 30.39 -4.45 28.78
CA ILE A 976 30.21 -5.10 27.48
C ILE A 976 30.99 -6.41 27.52
N ALA A 977 30.27 -7.53 27.59
CA ALA A 977 30.83 -8.88 27.69
C ALA A 977 30.26 -9.79 26.60
N GLN A 978 30.95 -10.88 26.28
CA GLN A 978 30.41 -11.92 25.42
C GLN A 978 29.36 -12.71 26.23
N GLU A 979 28.23 -13.07 25.63
CA GLU A 979 27.25 -13.94 26.30
C GLU A 979 27.86 -15.33 26.51
N ALA A 980 27.67 -15.90 27.71
CA ALA A 980 28.05 -17.29 27.96
C ALA A 980 27.16 -18.19 27.09
N GLN A 981 27.76 -19.07 26.30
CA GLN A 981 27.00 -20.15 25.69
C GLN A 981 26.75 -21.18 26.79
N ASP A 982 25.51 -21.23 27.28
CA ASP A 982 25.04 -22.42 27.98
C ASP A 982 25.07 -23.57 26.96
N GLU A 983 25.94 -24.55 27.19
CA GLU A 983 25.93 -25.82 26.46
C GLU A 983 24.67 -26.58 26.89
N ASP A 984 23.61 -26.45 26.10
CA ASP A 984 22.32 -27.13 26.30
C ASP A 984 22.49 -28.62 25.94
N ASP A 985 23.07 -29.38 26.86
CA ASP A 985 23.13 -30.85 26.84
C ASP A 985 21.70 -31.41 26.94
N GLY A 986 21.10 -31.70 25.78
CA GLY A 986 19.76 -32.27 25.64
C GLY A 986 19.73 -33.52 24.75
N GLU A 987 19.64 -34.69 25.39
CA GLU A 987 19.31 -35.99 24.78
C GLU A 987 17.84 -36.07 24.31
#